data_AF-B4GF84-F1
#
_entry.id   AF-B4GF84-F1
#
_cell.length_a   1.000
_cell.length_b   1.000
_cell.length_c   1.000
_cell.angle_alpha   90.00
_cell.angle_beta   90.00
_cell.angle_gamma   90.00
#
_symmetry.space_group_name_H-M   'P 1'
#
loop_
_entity.id
_entity.type
_entity.pdbx_description
1 polymer ?
#
loop_
_entity_poly.entity_id
_entity_poly.type
_entity_poly.pdbx_seq_one_letter_code
_entity_poly.pdbx_strand_id
1 'polypeptide(L)'
;MADRFQISKVNGTSNAAYDGEPGAAAGDQTDSGHQENHLQAKVPGDNGENRRSSRLSFRGFGHFLRKSDAERKFSLAQLTKETLPRLDNYRISMRNLKRPSIGELQGELQDQSITIPEPEPEQIGGHIKLGWIVGVLIPCLLNIWGVMLFLRLSWVVAESGILQSLIIITISAVVCIITTLSLSAISTNGEVKGGGVYFIISRSLGPEFGASVGVVFAFANAVSASMNTIGFCESLNVLLKNNGLKIVDNGINDIRIVGAVTILVLILICCVGMEWETKAQNFLIVTIVLAIFNFVIGAAIGPQGNEDLISKGFVGFSWSTFKDNFGSEYRYAEGVNHDFFSVFAIFFPSVTGIQAGANICGDLKEAGAAIPKGTFWALLISMTSYALFVLFAGGAAVRDASGFPADLVNGTLISSELPCLASGNCTWGLFNSYEMMQTMSVWGPLIYAGCFAATLSTALTNLLSVPRLVQALGIDEIYPGLIYFSKPYGKHGEPYRGYVLTFFISAGFLCIGELNLIAPLISTFYLASYALINFCTFHAAFVKPLGWRPTFKYYNAWLSLFGFAMCVAIMFLINYVAAIITFGIIFALYLVVMYRKPEANWGSTTQAQQYKAALMAVHRLQNVSDHVKNYHPQVLVLSGDPKTRPPLVDFGYLLTKNNSLMFVANIIPVRVGYKNRQNLVKDGQKYLDARKIKAFYNVIDGFSLEDGINALTKSTGFGKMSPNIVLVGYKPDWNRCRKEEVESYFAILYNAFSQRMGVALLRLPNGLDFSELSSEVNLPPNGMGHMHTANAQGFTNELMPAANAASELLHIDSNLNLASMDSPNSSYTMPQPAPMPNMQRSSRSYKVNNQEDAAVTYHTKGGSDIPQNLLDAMTIFTRKQAKGTIDVFWLYDDGGLTILLPYIISMRSHWQNCKLRVFTMCHGKDEEQEEKSMASLLTKFRIKYSELIMLKGVSEQPRTDTLLKHQRLIEPFRRGARNEFGITDEELQSMSEKTNRQLRIHELVVKHSSNASLVVMSLPMPRKEAISAPLYMSWLEMLTSDMKCPVALARGNQTPVLTLYS
;
A
#
# COMPACT_ATOMS: atom_id res chain seq x y z
N MET A 1 -32.62 41.81 24.06
CA MET A 1 -32.24 42.92 23.16
C MET A 1 -32.16 42.37 21.76
N ALA A 2 -33.27 42.48 21.05
CA ALA A 2 -33.36 42.39 19.61
C ALA A 2 -33.41 43.84 19.08
N ASP A 3 -32.72 44.11 17.98
CA ASP A 3 -32.83 45.30 17.13
C ASP A 3 -32.10 44.97 15.82
N ARG A 4 -32.50 45.36 14.61
CA ARG A 4 -33.73 45.91 14.01
C ARG A 4 -33.38 46.17 12.51
N PHE A 5 -34.38 46.56 11.71
CA PHE A 5 -34.35 47.08 10.31
C PHE A 5 -34.34 46.01 9.19
N GLN A 6 -35.43 45.69 8.48
CA GLN A 6 -36.65 46.37 7.97
C GLN A 6 -36.49 47.17 6.64
N ILE A 7 -37.37 46.81 5.69
CA ILE A 7 -37.97 47.58 4.57
C ILE A 7 -37.25 47.65 3.21
N SER A 8 -37.89 47.10 2.17
CA SER A 8 -38.40 47.86 1.00
C SER A 8 -39.07 46.94 -0.05
N LYS A 9 -40.40 47.11 -0.21
CA LYS A 9 -41.14 46.75 -1.43
C LYS A 9 -41.24 48.02 -2.29
N VAL A 10 -41.08 47.89 -3.61
CA VAL A 10 -41.56 48.87 -4.59
C VAL A 10 -42.57 48.18 -5.50
N ASN A 11 -43.78 48.73 -5.51
CA ASN A 11 -44.87 48.43 -6.45
C ASN A 11 -44.62 49.12 -7.79
N GLY A 12 -45.11 48.51 -8.88
CA GLY A 12 -45.35 49.15 -10.17
C GLY A 12 -46.54 48.48 -10.85
N THR A 13 -47.70 49.10 -10.73
CA THR A 13 -49.02 48.73 -11.28
C THR A 13 -49.30 49.40 -12.64
N SER A 14 -50.09 48.74 -13.50
CA SER A 14 -51.15 49.26 -14.43
C SER A 14 -51.27 48.33 -15.65
N ASN A 15 -52.41 48.04 -16.29
CA ASN A 15 -53.84 48.28 -16.10
C ASN A 15 -54.62 47.39 -17.11
N ALA A 16 -55.89 47.07 -16.80
CA ALA A 16 -57.06 46.73 -17.65
C ALA A 16 -57.82 45.49 -17.11
N ALA A 17 -58.85 45.68 -16.26
CA ALA A 17 -60.30 45.87 -16.56
C ALA A 17 -61.05 44.53 -16.75
N TYR A 18 -61.83 44.07 -15.74
CA TYR A 18 -63.32 44.16 -15.57
C TYR A 18 -64.09 43.22 -16.53
N ASP A 19 -65.06 42.35 -16.18
CA ASP A 19 -66.08 42.20 -15.10
C ASP A 19 -66.11 40.72 -14.58
N GLY A 20 -66.43 40.31 -13.32
CA GLY A 20 -67.58 40.58 -12.42
C GLY A 20 -68.61 39.43 -12.56
N GLU A 21 -69.13 38.67 -11.57
CA GLU A 21 -69.14 38.66 -10.09
C GLU A 21 -69.89 37.33 -9.63
N PRO A 22 -70.37 37.07 -8.39
CA PRO A 22 -69.72 36.23 -7.36
C PRO A 22 -70.58 35.10 -6.74
N GLY A 23 -70.02 34.40 -5.71
CA GLY A 23 -70.81 33.97 -4.54
C GLY A 23 -70.33 32.75 -3.74
N ALA A 24 -69.76 33.01 -2.54
CA ALA A 24 -70.26 32.54 -1.22
C ALA A 24 -69.22 31.93 -0.23
N ALA A 25 -69.04 32.69 0.86
CA ALA A 25 -68.98 32.33 2.29
C ALA A 25 -67.75 31.64 2.93
N ALA A 26 -67.27 32.35 3.97
CA ALA A 26 -66.29 32.05 5.03
C ALA A 26 -66.54 30.73 5.79
N GLY A 27 -65.53 30.05 6.33
CA GLY A 27 -64.73 30.39 7.52
C GLY A 27 -65.23 29.55 8.70
N ASP A 28 -64.54 29.21 9.77
CA ASP A 28 -63.14 29.23 10.25
C ASP A 28 -63.15 28.32 11.53
N GLN A 29 -61.98 28.00 12.09
CA GLN A 29 -61.75 27.56 13.51
C GLN A 29 -62.19 26.15 13.96
N THR A 30 -61.66 25.52 15.02
CA THR A 30 -60.33 25.27 15.66
C THR A 30 -60.62 24.36 16.87
N ASP A 31 -59.58 23.70 17.39
CA ASP A 31 -59.40 23.24 18.79
C ASP A 31 -60.01 21.94 19.33
N SER A 32 -59.11 20.95 19.46
CA SER A 32 -58.61 20.31 20.70
C SER A 32 -59.51 20.12 21.92
N GLY A 33 -59.45 18.90 22.50
CA GLY A 33 -59.67 18.69 23.95
C GLY A 33 -60.07 17.26 24.34
N HIS A 34 -59.22 16.60 25.13
CA HIS A 34 -59.37 15.27 25.72
C HIS A 34 -60.62 15.03 26.59
N GLN A 35 -61.13 13.79 26.63
CA GLN A 35 -61.42 13.07 27.89
C GLN A 35 -61.64 11.56 27.70
N GLU A 36 -61.11 10.78 28.65
CA GLU A 36 -61.11 9.32 28.72
C GLU A 36 -62.39 8.69 29.31
N ASN A 37 -62.54 7.38 29.04
CA ASN A 37 -62.94 6.28 29.94
C ASN A 37 -64.33 5.62 29.84
N HIS A 38 -64.23 4.28 29.90
CA HIS A 38 -65.20 3.22 30.26
C HIS A 38 -66.24 2.82 29.18
N LEU A 39 -66.51 1.54 28.86
CA LEU A 39 -66.43 0.27 29.58
C LEU A 39 -66.24 -0.93 28.62
N GLN A 40 -65.56 -1.98 29.08
CA GLN A 40 -65.41 -3.30 28.46
C GLN A 40 -66.67 -4.18 28.57
N ALA A 41 -66.87 -5.04 27.57
CA ALA A 41 -67.01 -6.52 27.64
C ALA A 41 -67.52 -7.01 26.26
N LYS A 42 -67.12 -8.13 25.63
CA LYS A 42 -66.86 -9.48 26.14
C LYS A 42 -66.27 -10.34 25.00
N VAL A 43 -65.29 -11.20 25.31
CA VAL A 43 -64.75 -12.28 24.45
C VAL A 43 -65.24 -13.63 25.03
N PRO A 44 -65.44 -14.70 24.22
CA PRO A 44 -64.47 -15.83 24.21
C PRO A 44 -64.24 -16.40 22.78
N GLY A 45 -63.00 -16.68 22.36
CA GLY A 45 -62.38 -18.03 22.29
C GLY A 45 -62.70 -18.71 20.93
N ASP A 46 -61.84 -19.41 20.18
CA ASP A 46 -60.52 -20.01 20.38
C ASP A 46 -60.00 -20.49 18.99
N ASN A 47 -58.69 -20.77 18.92
CA ASN A 47 -57.92 -21.58 17.96
C ASN A 47 -57.44 -21.01 16.62
N GLY A 48 -56.12 -21.19 16.42
CA GLY A 48 -55.30 -20.67 15.35
C GLY A 48 -55.45 -21.38 14.01
N GLU A 49 -54.87 -20.78 12.96
CA GLU A 49 -54.01 -21.47 11.99
C GLU A 49 -53.34 -20.49 11.02
N ASN A 50 -52.16 -20.89 10.58
CA ASN A 50 -51.32 -20.30 9.53
C ASN A 50 -52.09 -19.69 8.34
N ARG A 51 -51.62 -18.54 7.82
CA ARG A 51 -51.59 -18.34 6.35
C ARG A 51 -50.66 -17.22 5.86
N ARG A 52 -49.80 -17.63 4.92
CA ARG A 52 -49.09 -16.82 3.93
C ARG A 52 -50.08 -15.93 3.15
N SER A 53 -49.68 -14.70 2.81
CA SER A 53 -50.29 -13.87 1.77
C SER A 53 -49.16 -13.08 1.08
N SER A 54 -48.61 -13.58 -0.04
CA SER A 54 -49.03 -13.38 -1.44
C SER A 54 -48.72 -11.96 -1.98
N ARG A 55 -47.54 -11.85 -2.64
CA ARG A 55 -47.20 -10.76 -3.55
C ARG A 55 -48.10 -10.84 -4.80
N LEU A 56 -48.87 -9.80 -5.06
CA LEU A 56 -49.56 -9.61 -6.33
C LEU A 56 -48.56 -9.14 -7.40
N SER A 57 -48.43 -9.97 -8.44
CA SER A 57 -47.77 -9.65 -9.71
C SER A 57 -48.82 -9.00 -10.62
N PHE A 58 -48.61 -7.75 -11.02
CA PHE A 58 -49.39 -7.11 -12.08
C PHE A 58 -48.59 -7.16 -13.38
N ARG A 59 -48.89 -8.18 -14.20
CA ARG A 59 -48.38 -8.33 -15.57
C ARG A 59 -49.58 -8.38 -16.49
N GLY A 60 -49.78 -7.32 -17.26
CA GLY A 60 -50.81 -7.28 -18.29
C GLY A 60 -51.34 -5.88 -18.52
N PHE A 61 -50.67 -5.10 -19.36
CA PHE A 61 -51.30 -4.19 -20.32
C PHE A 61 -50.20 -3.63 -21.22
N GLY A 62 -50.08 -4.19 -22.41
CA GLY A 62 -49.16 -3.71 -23.42
C GLY A 62 -49.62 -4.20 -24.76
N HIS A 63 -50.47 -3.41 -25.44
CA HIS A 63 -50.53 -3.39 -26.91
C HIS A 63 -51.45 -2.27 -27.45
N PHE A 64 -51.20 -0.99 -27.18
CA PHE A 64 -51.67 0.12 -28.02
C PHE A 64 -50.93 1.38 -27.55
N LEU A 65 -50.50 2.26 -28.47
CA LEU A 65 -49.60 3.41 -28.27
C LEU A 65 -48.11 3.13 -28.51
N ARG A 66 -47.79 2.71 -29.73
CA ARG A 66 -46.43 2.76 -30.31
C ARG A 66 -46.37 3.94 -31.28
N LYS A 67 -46.06 5.14 -30.78
CA LYS A 67 -45.48 6.30 -31.52
C LYS A 67 -45.51 7.56 -30.65
N SER A 68 -44.52 7.75 -29.75
CA SER A 68 -44.06 9.07 -29.24
C SER A 68 -43.04 9.00 -28.08
N ASP A 69 -42.50 7.84 -27.69
CA ASP A 69 -41.65 7.70 -26.49
C ASP A 69 -40.13 7.95 -26.68
N ALA A 70 -39.69 8.50 -27.81
CA ALA A 70 -38.26 8.79 -28.00
C ALA A 70 -37.79 10.04 -27.22
N GLU A 71 -38.69 10.99 -26.93
CA GLU A 71 -38.34 12.26 -26.28
C GLU A 71 -38.70 12.33 -24.77
N ARG A 72 -39.42 11.33 -24.24
CA ARG A 72 -39.80 11.25 -22.80
C ARG A 72 -39.05 10.19 -21.99
N LYS A 73 -37.90 9.71 -22.48
CA LYS A 73 -36.97 8.89 -21.68
C LYS A 73 -35.98 9.72 -20.87
N PHE A 74 -36.47 10.74 -20.17
CA PHE A 74 -35.87 11.20 -18.91
C PHE A 74 -36.80 10.73 -17.79
N SER A 75 -36.83 9.42 -17.59
CA SER A 75 -37.68 8.82 -16.56
C SER A 75 -37.21 9.25 -15.18
N LEU A 76 -38.14 9.66 -14.33
CA LEU A 76 -37.94 9.95 -12.91
C LEU A 76 -37.23 8.81 -12.17
N ALA A 77 -37.27 7.58 -12.70
CA ALA A 77 -36.53 6.41 -12.22
C ALA A 77 -35.00 6.50 -12.43
N GLN A 78 -34.53 7.26 -13.44
CA GLN A 78 -33.12 7.48 -13.72
C GLN A 78 -32.54 8.60 -12.84
N LEU A 79 -33.37 9.61 -12.52
CA LEU A 79 -33.06 10.68 -11.55
C LEU A 79 -33.09 10.22 -10.08
N THR A 80 -33.75 9.09 -9.77
CA THR A 80 -33.85 8.51 -8.41
C THR A 80 -33.01 7.26 -8.22
N LYS A 81 -32.02 7.00 -9.09
CA LYS A 81 -31.12 5.85 -9.02
C LYS A 81 -30.09 5.96 -7.88
N GLU A 82 -30.22 6.94 -6.99
CA GLU A 82 -29.41 7.04 -5.79
C GLU A 82 -29.73 5.86 -4.86
N THR A 83 -28.75 5.00 -4.65
CA THR A 83 -28.88 3.92 -3.69
C THR A 83 -28.91 4.51 -2.28
N LEU A 84 -29.98 4.25 -1.52
CA LEU A 84 -30.06 4.59 -0.09
C LEU A 84 -28.81 4.08 0.66
N PRO A 85 -28.37 4.76 1.73
CA PRO A 85 -27.27 4.27 2.55
C PRO A 85 -27.67 2.94 3.20
N ARG A 86 -27.18 1.84 2.61
CA ARG A 86 -27.31 0.48 3.12
C ARG A 86 -25.92 -0.06 3.36
N LEU A 87 -25.77 -0.87 4.40
CA LEU A 87 -24.50 -1.51 4.76
C LEU A 87 -23.87 -2.25 3.56
N ASP A 88 -24.71 -2.87 2.73
CA ASP A 88 -24.28 -3.62 1.53
C ASP A 88 -23.57 -2.74 0.49
N ASN A 89 -23.90 -1.45 0.40
CA ASN A 89 -23.28 -0.52 -0.56
C ASN A 89 -21.86 -0.07 -0.14
N TYR A 90 -21.47 -0.32 1.10
CA TYR A 90 -20.15 0.00 1.66
C TYR A 90 -19.26 -1.25 1.81
N ARG A 91 -19.78 -2.44 1.50
CA ARG A 91 -19.01 -3.69 1.52
C ARG A 91 -18.33 -3.92 0.18
N ILE A 92 -17.03 -4.16 0.21
CA ILE A 92 -16.20 -4.52 -0.97
C ILE A 92 -16.53 -5.97 -1.48
N SER A 93 -17.50 -6.68 -0.90
CA SER A 93 -17.79 -8.09 -1.24
C SER A 93 -18.70 -8.25 -2.46
N MET A 94 -18.44 -9.31 -3.23
CA MET A 94 -19.08 -9.82 -4.47
C MET A 94 -20.63 -9.90 -4.55
N ARG A 95 -21.42 -9.32 -3.63
CA ARG A 95 -22.88 -9.23 -3.80
C ARG A 95 -23.21 -8.00 -4.65
N ASN A 96 -23.54 -8.30 -5.91
CA ASN A 96 -23.88 -7.38 -6.99
C ASN A 96 -25.12 -6.50 -6.72
N LEU A 97 -24.94 -5.44 -5.94
CA LEU A 97 -25.61 -4.16 -6.20
C LEU A 97 -24.49 -3.13 -6.34
N LYS A 98 -23.87 -3.11 -7.52
CA LYS A 98 -22.82 -2.14 -7.84
C LYS A 98 -23.43 -0.75 -7.67
N ARG A 99 -22.95 -0.01 -6.66
CA ARG A 99 -23.32 1.40 -6.47
C ARG A 99 -23.18 2.09 -7.83
N PRO A 100 -24.23 2.74 -8.34
CA PRO A 100 -24.13 3.42 -9.62
C PRO A 100 -23.01 4.44 -9.52
N SER A 101 -22.10 4.41 -10.49
CA SER A 101 -21.04 5.41 -10.54
C SER A 101 -21.65 6.80 -10.73
N ILE A 102 -20.94 7.85 -10.30
CA ILE A 102 -21.43 9.22 -10.51
C ILE A 102 -21.66 9.52 -12.00
N GLY A 103 -20.85 8.91 -12.89
CA GLY A 103 -21.07 8.96 -14.34
C GLY A 103 -22.39 8.32 -14.76
N GLU A 104 -22.75 7.16 -14.21
CA GLU A 104 -24.05 6.52 -14.45
C GLU A 104 -25.23 7.34 -13.94
N LEU A 105 -25.07 8.04 -12.81
CA LEU A 105 -26.07 8.97 -12.29
C LEU A 105 -26.20 10.23 -13.16
N GLN A 106 -25.10 10.67 -13.77
CA GLN A 106 -25.07 11.77 -14.74
C GLN A 106 -25.54 11.36 -16.15
N GLY A 107 -25.87 10.08 -16.36
CA GLY A 107 -26.37 9.58 -17.65
C GLY A 107 -25.28 9.23 -18.68
N GLU A 108 -24.02 9.05 -18.27
CA GLU A 108 -22.97 8.53 -19.15
C GLU A 108 -23.38 7.14 -19.67
N LEU A 109 -23.47 7.00 -21.00
CA LEU A 109 -23.75 5.72 -21.65
C LEU A 109 -22.62 4.74 -21.35
N GLN A 110 -22.98 3.59 -20.80
CA GLN A 110 -22.04 2.50 -20.58
C GLN A 110 -21.68 1.90 -21.94
N ASP A 111 -20.40 1.89 -22.31
CA ASP A 111 -19.92 0.97 -23.34
C ASP A 111 -20.37 -0.43 -22.92
N GLN A 112 -21.17 -1.08 -23.78
CA GLN A 112 -21.69 -2.43 -23.54
C GLN A 112 -20.55 -3.44 -23.67
N SER A 113 -19.58 -3.42 -22.77
CA SER A 113 -18.76 -4.60 -22.50
C SER A 113 -19.70 -5.64 -21.92
N ILE A 114 -19.97 -6.68 -22.71
CA ILE A 114 -20.76 -7.86 -22.35
C ILE A 114 -20.25 -8.35 -20.99
N THR A 115 -21.00 -8.05 -19.94
CA THR A 115 -20.73 -8.62 -18.63
C THR A 115 -21.41 -9.97 -18.67
N ILE A 116 -20.62 -11.02 -18.86
CA ILE A 116 -21.10 -12.39 -18.67
C ILE A 116 -21.62 -12.44 -17.23
N PRO A 117 -22.90 -12.79 -16.99
CA PRO A 117 -23.38 -13.00 -15.65
C PRO A 117 -22.52 -14.11 -15.05
N GLU A 118 -21.68 -13.78 -14.06
CA GLU A 118 -21.11 -14.81 -13.21
C GLU A 118 -22.26 -15.62 -12.62
N PRO A 119 -22.19 -16.96 -12.64
CA PRO A 119 -23.20 -17.79 -12.01
C PRO A 119 -23.34 -17.35 -10.55
N GLU A 120 -24.58 -17.09 -10.14
CA GLU A 120 -24.89 -16.79 -8.74
C GLU A 120 -24.28 -17.90 -7.88
N PRO A 121 -23.41 -17.60 -6.90
CA PRO A 121 -23.09 -18.60 -5.89
C PRO A 121 -24.41 -18.91 -5.18
N GLU A 122 -24.86 -20.17 -5.31
CA GLU A 122 -25.98 -20.71 -4.54
C GLU A 122 -25.85 -20.24 -3.10
N GLN A 123 -26.96 -19.77 -2.51
CA GLN A 123 -27.01 -19.48 -1.09
C GLN A 123 -26.76 -20.77 -0.31
N ILE A 124 -25.49 -21.03 0.02
CA ILE A 124 -25.12 -22.09 0.93
C ILE A 124 -25.72 -21.73 2.28
N GLY A 125 -26.53 -22.66 2.81
CA GLY A 125 -27.38 -22.51 3.98
C GLY A 125 -26.66 -21.87 5.17
N GLY A 126 -27.46 -21.18 5.98
CA GLY A 126 -26.99 -20.48 7.18
C GLY A 126 -26.20 -21.41 8.09
N HIS A 127 -24.88 -21.26 8.07
CA HIS A 127 -24.04 -21.76 9.15
C HIS A 127 -24.46 -21.03 10.43
N ILE A 128 -24.76 -21.78 11.49
CA ILE A 128 -25.05 -21.20 12.81
C ILE A 128 -23.76 -20.54 13.27
N LYS A 129 -23.72 -19.20 13.23
CA LYS A 129 -22.56 -18.43 13.70
C LYS A 129 -22.33 -18.67 15.19
N LEU A 130 -21.07 -18.88 15.57
CA LEU A 130 -20.67 -19.20 16.93
C LEU A 130 -20.77 -17.97 17.86
N GLY A 131 -21.17 -18.22 19.12
CA GLY A 131 -21.13 -17.22 20.19
C GLY A 131 -19.72 -17.04 20.77
N TRP A 132 -19.54 -16.08 21.67
CA TRP A 132 -18.22 -15.78 22.26
C TRP A 132 -17.68 -16.89 23.19
N ILE A 133 -18.56 -17.68 23.81
CA ILE A 133 -18.14 -18.80 24.67
C ILE A 133 -17.56 -19.93 23.82
N VAL A 134 -18.38 -20.49 22.92
CA VAL A 134 -17.98 -21.62 22.07
C VAL A 134 -16.93 -21.23 21.03
N GLY A 135 -17.02 -20.01 20.48
CA GLY A 135 -16.15 -19.58 19.38
C GLY A 135 -14.85 -18.88 19.79
N VAL A 136 -14.72 -18.41 21.05
CA VAL A 136 -13.51 -17.68 21.51
C VAL A 136 -13.01 -18.22 22.83
N LEU A 137 -13.84 -18.26 23.89
CA LEU A 137 -13.40 -18.66 25.23
C LEU A 137 -12.87 -20.10 25.25
N ILE A 138 -13.65 -21.07 24.76
CA ILE A 138 -13.26 -22.48 24.76
C ILE A 138 -12.01 -22.73 23.91
N PRO A 139 -11.91 -22.27 22.64
CA PRO A 139 -10.69 -22.41 21.85
C PRO A 139 -9.45 -21.77 22.49
N CYS A 140 -9.60 -20.60 23.11
CA CYS A 140 -8.48 -19.97 23.83
C CYS A 140 -8.07 -20.78 25.06
N LEU A 141 -9.02 -21.31 25.85
CA LEU A 141 -8.70 -22.15 27.01
C LEU A 141 -8.03 -23.46 26.60
N LEU A 142 -8.50 -24.13 25.55
CA LEU A 142 -7.90 -25.36 25.04
C LEU A 142 -6.49 -25.16 24.46
N ASN A 143 -6.19 -23.97 23.94
CA ASN A 143 -4.86 -23.68 23.41
C ASN A 143 -3.88 -23.22 24.51
N ILE A 144 -4.39 -22.55 25.56
CA ILE A 144 -3.60 -22.18 26.73
C ILE A 144 -3.32 -23.42 27.60
N TRP A 145 -4.34 -24.21 27.94
CA TRP A 145 -4.19 -25.46 28.70
C TRP A 145 -3.58 -26.57 27.83
N GLY A 146 -2.28 -26.46 27.55
CA GLY A 146 -1.50 -27.42 26.77
C GLY A 146 -0.76 -28.46 27.63
N VAL A 147 0.23 -29.11 27.01
CA VAL A 147 1.11 -30.13 27.64
C VAL A 147 1.69 -29.65 28.98
N MET A 148 2.15 -28.39 29.00
CA MET A 148 2.98 -27.85 30.07
C MET A 148 2.25 -27.83 31.42
N LEU A 149 0.92 -27.71 31.41
CA LEU A 149 0.12 -27.72 32.63
C LEU A 149 0.32 -29.02 33.41
N PHE A 150 0.28 -30.18 32.72
CA PHE A 150 0.29 -31.49 33.37
C PHE A 150 1.67 -32.14 33.50
N LEU A 151 2.60 -31.86 32.57
CA LEU A 151 3.91 -32.54 32.56
C LEU A 151 5.06 -31.70 33.10
N ARG A 152 4.98 -30.37 33.04
CA ARG A 152 6.14 -29.50 33.31
C ARG A 152 5.92 -28.51 34.44
N LEU A 153 4.68 -28.24 34.85
CA LEU A 153 4.42 -27.27 35.91
C LEU A 153 5.00 -27.69 37.26
N SER A 154 4.94 -28.98 37.61
CA SER A 154 5.62 -29.53 38.80
C SER A 154 7.14 -29.30 38.78
N TRP A 155 7.77 -29.52 37.63
CA TRP A 155 9.19 -29.31 37.42
C TRP A 155 9.59 -27.82 37.50
N VAL A 156 8.77 -26.93 36.91
CA VAL A 156 8.98 -25.47 37.02
C VAL A 156 8.97 -25.02 38.49
N VAL A 157 8.07 -25.58 39.31
CA VAL A 157 8.02 -25.31 40.76
C VAL A 157 9.23 -25.88 41.49
N ALA A 158 9.75 -27.04 41.06
CA ALA A 158 10.93 -27.64 41.65
C ALA A 158 12.16 -26.72 41.51
N GLU A 159 12.47 -26.31 40.27
CA GLU A 159 13.63 -25.50 39.90
C GLU A 159 13.53 -24.07 40.46
N SER A 160 12.42 -23.38 40.19
CA SER A 160 12.29 -21.95 40.51
C SER A 160 11.71 -21.69 41.91
N GLY A 161 11.14 -22.70 42.56
CA GLY A 161 10.39 -22.52 43.80
C GLY A 161 9.06 -21.80 43.59
N ILE A 162 8.23 -21.81 44.65
CA ILE A 162 6.86 -21.27 44.59
C ILE A 162 6.85 -19.77 44.24
N LEU A 163 7.75 -18.98 44.85
CA LEU A 163 7.74 -17.53 44.66
C LEU A 163 8.14 -17.13 43.22
N GLN A 164 9.25 -17.68 42.71
CA GLN A 164 9.70 -17.31 41.36
C GLN A 164 8.82 -17.92 40.28
N SER A 165 8.21 -19.09 40.50
CA SER A 165 7.16 -19.64 39.62
C SER A 165 5.97 -18.68 39.47
N LEU A 166 5.48 -18.11 40.58
CA LEU A 166 4.41 -17.11 40.54
C LEU A 166 4.83 -15.82 39.81
N ILE A 167 6.09 -15.40 39.95
CA ILE A 167 6.64 -14.26 39.19
C ILE A 167 6.69 -14.58 37.69
N ILE A 168 7.15 -15.78 37.29
CA ILE A 168 7.17 -16.25 35.90
C ILE A 168 5.76 -16.20 35.29
N ILE A 169 4.76 -16.71 36.01
CA ILE A 169 3.35 -16.66 35.60
C ILE A 169 2.88 -15.21 35.46
N THR A 170 3.22 -14.35 36.42
CA THR A 170 2.79 -12.94 36.41
C THR A 170 3.39 -12.16 35.24
N ILE A 171 4.70 -12.31 34.97
CA ILE A 171 5.38 -11.68 33.83
C ILE A 171 4.74 -12.16 32.52
N SER A 172 4.50 -13.46 32.40
CA SER A 172 3.84 -14.07 31.25
C SER A 172 2.41 -13.53 31.05
N ALA A 173 1.65 -13.41 32.14
CA ALA A 173 0.30 -12.85 32.14
C ALA A 173 0.29 -11.39 31.67
N VAL A 174 1.25 -10.57 32.13
CA VAL A 174 1.37 -9.16 31.71
C VAL A 174 1.61 -9.06 30.21
N VAL A 175 2.53 -9.86 29.66
CA VAL A 175 2.79 -9.93 28.20
C VAL A 175 1.51 -10.28 27.44
N CYS A 176 0.78 -11.30 27.87
CA CYS A 176 -0.44 -11.76 27.22
C CYS A 176 -1.60 -10.74 27.35
N ILE A 177 -1.74 -10.06 28.50
CA ILE A 177 -2.76 -9.03 28.71
C ILE A 177 -2.52 -7.83 27.80
N ILE A 178 -1.28 -7.33 27.74
CA ILE A 178 -0.94 -6.19 26.86
C ILE A 178 -1.19 -6.57 25.39
N THR A 179 -0.76 -7.76 24.99
CA THR A 179 -0.99 -8.25 23.63
C THR A 179 -2.48 -8.45 23.32
N THR A 180 -3.28 -8.85 24.31
CA THR A 180 -4.74 -8.97 24.16
C THR A 180 -5.42 -7.60 24.04
N LEU A 181 -4.92 -6.57 24.74
CA LEU A 181 -5.39 -5.19 24.57
C LEU A 181 -5.11 -4.69 23.14
N SER A 182 -3.90 -4.95 22.62
CA SER A 182 -3.53 -4.65 21.23
C SER A 182 -4.43 -5.41 20.25
N LEU A 183 -4.57 -6.73 20.41
CA LEU A 183 -5.42 -7.56 19.55
C LEU A 183 -6.89 -7.09 19.57
N SER A 184 -7.40 -6.70 20.73
CA SER A 184 -8.75 -6.16 20.91
C SER A 184 -8.94 -4.83 20.15
N ALA A 185 -7.93 -3.96 20.16
CA ALA A 185 -7.96 -2.71 19.40
C ALA A 185 -8.02 -2.95 17.89
N ILE A 186 -7.26 -3.92 17.37
CA ILE A 186 -7.32 -4.29 15.95
C ILE A 186 -8.66 -4.96 15.62
N SER A 187 -9.15 -5.88 16.44
CA SER A 187 -10.43 -6.59 16.18
C SER A 187 -11.67 -5.69 16.24
N THR A 188 -11.56 -4.54 16.91
CA THR A 188 -12.63 -3.52 16.97
C THR A 188 -12.47 -2.43 15.90
N ASN A 189 -11.44 -2.53 15.05
CA ASN A 189 -11.18 -1.61 13.95
C ASN A 189 -11.86 -2.12 12.67
N GLY A 190 -13.12 -1.72 12.46
CA GLY A 190 -13.89 -2.07 11.26
C GLY A 190 -14.55 -3.45 11.30
N GLU A 191 -15.08 -3.91 10.14
CA GLU A 191 -15.69 -5.24 10.02
C GLU A 191 -14.62 -6.32 9.84
N VAL A 192 -14.56 -7.25 10.78
CA VAL A 192 -13.72 -8.45 10.73
C VAL A 192 -14.39 -9.50 9.84
N LYS A 193 -13.71 -9.95 8.78
CA LYS A 193 -14.17 -11.03 7.87
C LYS A 193 -13.39 -12.33 8.10
N GLY A 194 -13.74 -13.38 7.35
CA GLY A 194 -13.02 -14.66 7.35
C GLY A 194 -11.59 -14.50 6.80
N GLY A 195 -10.63 -15.11 7.50
CA GLY A 195 -9.19 -14.98 7.22
C GLY A 195 -8.31 -14.88 8.47
N GLY A 196 -8.91 -14.91 9.66
CA GLY A 196 -8.21 -15.01 10.94
C GLY A 196 -7.39 -13.76 11.30
N VAL A 197 -6.40 -13.94 12.18
CA VAL A 197 -5.53 -12.86 12.68
C VAL A 197 -4.81 -12.12 11.55
N TYR A 198 -4.34 -12.84 10.53
CA TYR A 198 -3.69 -12.25 9.35
C TYR A 198 -4.60 -11.24 8.64
N PHE A 199 -5.88 -11.58 8.42
CA PHE A 199 -6.83 -10.69 7.75
C PHE A 199 -7.08 -9.41 8.57
N ILE A 200 -7.23 -9.55 9.89
CA ILE A 200 -7.49 -8.40 10.77
C ILE A 200 -6.28 -7.45 10.77
N ILE A 201 -5.06 -7.99 10.79
CA ILE A 201 -3.82 -7.20 10.80
C ILE A 201 -3.58 -6.54 9.44
N SER A 202 -3.59 -7.31 8.35
CA SER A 202 -3.28 -6.83 7.00
C SER A 202 -4.21 -5.70 6.53
N ARG A 203 -5.50 -5.78 6.86
CA ARG A 203 -6.50 -4.76 6.50
C ARG A 203 -6.46 -3.52 7.37
N SER A 204 -5.92 -3.62 8.59
CA SER A 204 -5.77 -2.47 9.49
C SER A 204 -4.47 -1.69 9.25
N LEU A 205 -3.40 -2.37 8.84
CA LEU A 205 -2.03 -1.83 8.87
C LEU A 205 -1.37 -1.74 7.49
N GLY A 206 -1.81 -2.57 6.56
CA GLY A 206 -1.25 -2.73 5.22
C GLY A 206 -0.66 -4.13 5.00
N PRO A 207 -0.42 -4.49 3.73
CA PRO A 207 0.09 -5.81 3.34
C PRO A 207 1.51 -6.09 3.85
N GLU A 208 2.37 -5.07 3.96
CA GLU A 208 3.78 -5.21 4.39
C GLU A 208 3.92 -5.87 5.77
N PHE A 209 3.22 -5.30 6.76
CA PHE A 209 3.22 -5.83 8.13
C PHE A 209 2.36 -7.08 8.26
N GLY A 210 1.18 -7.09 7.63
CA GLY A 210 0.25 -8.22 7.70
C GLY A 210 0.89 -9.53 7.19
N ALA A 211 1.54 -9.49 6.04
CA ALA A 211 2.13 -10.68 5.43
C ALA A 211 3.30 -11.25 6.24
N SER A 212 4.18 -10.37 6.72
CA SER A 212 5.34 -10.76 7.53
C SER A 212 4.89 -11.40 8.85
N VAL A 213 3.93 -10.78 9.56
CA VAL A 213 3.35 -11.33 10.79
C VAL A 213 2.64 -12.65 10.53
N GLY A 214 1.87 -12.74 9.44
CA GLY A 214 1.15 -13.94 9.06
C GLY A 214 2.07 -15.16 8.89
N VAL A 215 3.16 -15.02 8.14
CA VAL A 215 4.11 -16.14 7.91
C VAL A 215 4.77 -16.61 9.21
N VAL A 216 5.27 -15.68 10.03
CA VAL A 216 5.90 -16.01 11.32
C VAL A 216 4.92 -16.71 12.25
N PHE A 217 3.66 -16.26 12.25
CA PHE A 217 2.61 -16.86 13.07
C PHE A 217 2.19 -18.25 12.57
N ALA A 218 2.08 -18.46 11.25
CA ALA A 218 1.86 -19.80 10.68
C ALA A 218 2.98 -20.77 11.08
N PHE A 219 4.23 -20.31 11.05
CA PHE A 219 5.37 -21.10 11.50
C PHE A 219 5.28 -21.44 12.99
N ALA A 220 4.99 -20.45 13.85
CA ALA A 220 4.84 -20.66 15.29
C ALA A 220 3.76 -21.72 15.63
N ASN A 221 2.60 -21.66 14.97
CA ASN A 221 1.52 -22.62 15.19
C ASN A 221 1.89 -24.04 14.69
N ALA A 222 2.66 -24.17 13.59
CA ALA A 222 3.12 -25.48 13.12
C ALA A 222 4.09 -26.14 14.10
N VAL A 223 5.05 -25.37 14.64
CA VAL A 223 5.98 -25.86 15.66
C VAL A 223 5.22 -26.20 16.96
N SER A 224 4.24 -25.37 17.35
CA SER A 224 3.38 -25.62 18.51
C SER A 224 2.57 -26.92 18.39
N ALA A 225 2.03 -27.24 17.20
CA ALA A 225 1.36 -28.51 16.98
C ALA A 225 2.30 -29.72 17.20
N SER A 226 3.56 -29.57 16.82
CA SER A 226 4.60 -30.61 16.98
C SER A 226 4.92 -30.82 18.46
N MET A 227 5.16 -29.75 19.21
CA MET A 227 5.42 -29.81 20.65
C MET A 227 4.26 -30.46 21.42
N ASN A 228 3.01 -30.08 21.10
CA ASN A 228 1.86 -30.67 21.78
C ASN A 228 1.72 -32.17 21.48
N THR A 229 2.08 -32.60 20.27
CA THR A 229 2.10 -34.02 19.92
C THR A 229 3.24 -34.77 20.62
N ILE A 230 4.41 -34.16 20.78
CA ILE A 230 5.51 -34.76 21.57
C ILE A 230 5.08 -34.99 23.01
N GLY A 231 4.42 -34.01 23.63
CA GLY A 231 3.93 -34.18 25.01
C GLY A 231 2.87 -35.27 25.15
N PHE A 232 2.00 -35.45 24.15
CA PHE A 232 1.09 -36.61 24.11
C PHE A 232 1.89 -37.92 24.09
N CYS A 233 2.88 -38.02 23.21
CA CYS A 233 3.70 -39.23 23.06
C CYS A 233 4.56 -39.52 24.30
N GLU A 234 5.12 -38.50 24.94
CA GLU A 234 5.88 -38.63 26.20
C GLU A 234 4.98 -39.20 27.30
N SER A 235 3.79 -38.63 27.49
CA SER A 235 2.80 -39.10 28.47
C SER A 235 2.32 -40.53 28.16
N LEU A 236 2.11 -40.87 26.88
CA LEU A 236 1.74 -42.23 26.48
C LEU A 236 2.85 -43.25 26.71
N ASN A 237 4.10 -42.89 26.41
CA ASN A 237 5.25 -43.78 26.60
C ASN A 237 5.47 -44.08 28.09
N VAL A 238 5.28 -43.08 28.95
CA VAL A 238 5.28 -43.27 30.40
C VAL A 238 4.18 -44.22 30.87
N LEU A 239 2.95 -44.07 30.36
CA LEU A 239 1.84 -44.98 30.68
C LEU A 239 2.11 -46.43 30.24
N LEU A 240 2.74 -46.61 29.08
CA LEU A 240 3.14 -47.92 28.57
C LEU A 240 4.22 -48.55 29.45
N LYS A 241 5.21 -47.77 29.87
CA LYS A 241 6.29 -48.20 30.77
C LYS A 241 5.72 -48.67 32.12
N ASN A 242 4.76 -47.94 32.69
CA ASN A 242 4.11 -48.31 33.95
C ASN A 242 3.31 -49.62 33.86
N ASN A 243 2.81 -49.98 32.66
CA ASN A 243 2.13 -51.26 32.41
C ASN A 243 3.07 -52.37 31.90
N GLY A 244 4.38 -52.14 31.85
CA GLY A 244 5.37 -53.11 31.37
C GLY A 244 5.35 -53.36 29.85
N LEU A 245 4.66 -52.52 29.08
CA LEU A 245 4.57 -52.60 27.62
C LEU A 245 5.68 -51.75 26.97
N LYS A 246 6.25 -52.24 25.87
CA LYS A 246 7.24 -51.50 25.06
C LYS A 246 6.88 -51.57 23.58
N ILE A 247 7.00 -50.46 22.85
CA ILE A 247 6.76 -50.45 21.39
C ILE A 247 8.04 -50.86 20.66
N VAL A 248 9.12 -50.07 20.79
CA VAL A 248 10.45 -50.43 20.27
C VAL A 248 11.49 -50.38 21.38
N ASP A 249 11.78 -49.19 21.93
CA ASP A 249 12.87 -48.96 22.88
C ASP A 249 12.45 -48.24 24.18
N ASN A 250 11.16 -47.85 24.30
CA ASN A 250 10.65 -46.96 25.36
C ASN A 250 11.46 -45.67 25.50
N GLY A 251 12.04 -45.19 24.40
CA GLY A 251 12.88 -43.99 24.33
C GLY A 251 12.35 -42.96 23.34
N ILE A 252 13.27 -42.18 22.78
CA ILE A 252 12.98 -41.07 21.87
C ILE A 252 12.41 -41.58 20.53
N ASN A 253 12.82 -42.78 20.08
CA ASN A 253 12.34 -43.31 18.81
C ASN A 253 10.85 -43.69 18.86
N ASP A 254 10.37 -44.17 20.00
CA ASP A 254 8.94 -44.41 20.22
C ASP A 254 8.13 -43.11 20.13
N ILE A 255 8.65 -42.01 20.69
CA ILE A 255 8.03 -40.68 20.57
C ILE A 255 7.95 -40.24 19.10
N ARG A 256 9.01 -40.45 18.32
CA ARG A 256 9.06 -40.09 16.89
C ARG A 256 8.06 -40.88 16.06
N ILE A 257 7.99 -42.20 16.24
CA ILE A 257 7.11 -43.09 15.47
C ILE A 257 5.65 -42.82 15.80
N VAL A 258 5.30 -42.85 17.10
CA VAL A 258 3.92 -42.62 17.55
C VAL A 258 3.48 -41.20 17.22
N GLY A 259 4.36 -40.21 17.36
CA GLY A 259 4.06 -38.82 17.04
C GLY A 259 3.76 -38.64 15.56
N ALA A 260 4.53 -39.26 14.67
CA ALA A 260 4.33 -39.14 13.22
C ALA A 260 2.98 -39.74 12.79
N VAL A 261 2.62 -40.90 13.36
CA VAL A 261 1.31 -41.52 13.16
C VAL A 261 0.20 -40.62 13.72
N THR A 262 0.39 -40.04 14.90
CA THR A 262 -0.60 -39.17 15.54
C THR A 262 -0.85 -37.89 14.74
N ILE A 263 0.20 -37.19 14.27
CA ILE A 263 0.04 -36.00 13.41
C ILE A 263 -0.70 -36.38 12.11
N LEU A 264 -0.36 -37.52 11.50
CA LEU A 264 -1.03 -37.98 10.28
C LEU A 264 -2.53 -38.22 10.52
N VAL A 265 -2.89 -38.87 11.63
CA VAL A 265 -4.29 -39.09 12.02
C VAL A 265 -4.99 -37.75 12.29
N LEU A 266 -4.36 -36.83 13.03
CA LEU A 266 -4.94 -35.50 13.30
C LEU A 266 -5.21 -34.72 12.00
N ILE A 267 -4.30 -34.75 11.03
CA ILE A 267 -4.51 -34.08 9.74
C ILE A 267 -5.63 -34.74 8.92
N LEU A 268 -5.75 -36.07 8.96
CA LEU A 268 -6.88 -36.74 8.34
C LEU A 268 -8.21 -36.32 8.96
N ILE A 269 -8.27 -36.18 10.29
CA ILE A 269 -9.44 -35.64 11.00
C ILE A 269 -9.74 -34.21 10.54
N CYS A 270 -8.72 -33.35 10.46
CA CYS A 270 -8.87 -31.98 9.95
C CYS A 270 -9.43 -31.92 8.52
N CYS A 271 -9.10 -32.90 7.67
CA CYS A 271 -9.56 -32.94 6.28
C CYS A 271 -11.04 -33.32 6.12
N VAL A 272 -11.65 -34.02 7.09
CA VAL A 272 -13.02 -34.54 7.01
C VAL A 272 -14.08 -33.48 7.35
N GLY A 273 -13.77 -32.48 8.19
CA GLY A 273 -14.59 -31.28 8.34
C GLY A 273 -14.62 -30.64 9.74
N MET A 274 -14.75 -29.30 9.76
CA MET A 274 -14.72 -28.43 10.96
C MET A 274 -15.85 -28.66 11.99
N GLU A 275 -17.01 -29.16 11.56
CA GLU A 275 -18.16 -29.34 12.46
C GLU A 275 -17.90 -30.40 13.54
N TRP A 276 -17.15 -31.45 13.19
CA TRP A 276 -16.77 -32.50 14.13
C TRP A 276 -15.75 -32.01 15.15
N GLU A 277 -14.83 -31.13 14.72
CA GLU A 277 -13.86 -30.50 15.60
C GLU A 277 -14.53 -29.69 16.71
N THR A 278 -15.48 -28.80 16.35
CA THR A 278 -16.16 -27.94 17.34
C THR A 278 -16.94 -28.77 18.37
N LYS A 279 -17.51 -29.90 17.95
CA LYS A 279 -18.18 -30.86 18.86
C LYS A 279 -17.17 -31.60 19.75
N ALA A 280 -16.03 -32.01 19.20
CA ALA A 280 -14.96 -32.68 19.93
C ALA A 280 -14.34 -31.75 20.99
N GLN A 281 -14.10 -30.48 20.67
CA GLN A 281 -13.56 -29.49 21.62
C GLN A 281 -14.42 -29.37 22.89
N ASN A 282 -15.74 -29.37 22.76
CA ASN A 282 -16.66 -29.31 23.90
C ASN A 282 -16.58 -30.56 24.79
N PHE A 283 -16.24 -31.72 24.23
CA PHE A 283 -15.99 -32.93 25.01
C PHE A 283 -14.63 -32.86 25.71
N LEU A 284 -13.57 -32.45 24.99
CA LEU A 284 -12.21 -32.39 25.50
C LEU A 284 -12.06 -31.39 26.65
N ILE A 285 -12.72 -30.23 26.58
CA ILE A 285 -12.69 -29.23 27.67
C ILE A 285 -13.26 -29.80 28.98
N VAL A 286 -14.32 -30.61 28.90
CA VAL A 286 -14.92 -31.23 30.10
C VAL A 286 -13.94 -32.21 30.73
N THR A 287 -13.24 -33.02 29.93
CA THR A 287 -12.20 -33.94 30.43
C THR A 287 -11.06 -33.18 31.12
N ILE A 288 -10.60 -32.07 30.55
CA ILE A 288 -9.53 -31.24 31.14
C ILE A 288 -9.99 -30.63 32.47
N VAL A 289 -11.19 -30.06 32.52
CA VAL A 289 -11.73 -29.47 33.76
C VAL A 289 -11.88 -30.53 34.86
N LEU A 290 -12.37 -31.72 34.51
CA LEU A 290 -12.45 -32.85 35.46
C LEU A 290 -11.06 -33.27 35.96
N ALA A 291 -10.05 -33.31 35.09
CA ALA A 291 -8.66 -33.60 35.49
C ALA A 291 -8.09 -32.52 36.42
N ILE A 292 -8.39 -31.24 36.16
CA ILE A 292 -7.99 -30.10 37.01
C ILE A 292 -8.58 -30.25 38.41
N PHE A 293 -9.90 -30.49 38.53
CA PHE A 293 -10.53 -30.70 39.83
C PHE A 293 -10.01 -31.96 40.54
N ASN A 294 -9.79 -33.05 39.81
CA ASN A 294 -9.23 -34.30 40.34
C ASN A 294 -7.85 -34.12 40.97
N PHE A 295 -7.00 -33.29 40.36
CA PHE A 295 -5.71 -32.91 40.93
C PHE A 295 -5.87 -32.06 42.20
N VAL A 296 -6.65 -30.98 42.14
CA VAL A 296 -6.82 -30.04 43.27
C VAL A 296 -7.42 -30.75 44.49
N ILE A 297 -8.43 -31.59 44.30
CA ILE A 297 -9.06 -32.37 45.38
C ILE A 297 -8.08 -33.41 45.92
N GLY A 298 -7.33 -34.10 45.05
CA GLY A 298 -6.35 -35.11 45.47
C GLY A 298 -5.24 -34.52 46.34
N ALA A 299 -4.66 -33.41 45.89
CA ALA A 299 -3.65 -32.69 46.65
C ALA A 299 -4.18 -32.16 47.99
N ALA A 300 -5.46 -31.75 48.06
CA ALA A 300 -6.10 -31.28 49.30
C ALA A 300 -6.40 -32.39 50.32
N ILE A 301 -6.78 -33.59 49.85
CA ILE A 301 -7.06 -34.74 50.72
C ILE A 301 -5.77 -35.32 51.32
N GLY A 302 -4.63 -35.20 50.60
CA GLY A 302 -3.34 -35.74 51.04
C GLY A 302 -3.24 -37.27 50.91
N PRO A 303 -2.08 -37.87 51.24
CA PRO A 303 -1.79 -39.28 50.98
C PRO A 303 -2.54 -40.30 51.86
N GLN A 304 -3.45 -39.88 52.76
CA GLN A 304 -4.24 -40.74 53.68
C GLN A 304 -3.44 -41.87 54.37
N GLY A 305 -2.14 -41.67 54.63
CA GLY A 305 -1.27 -42.66 55.27
C GLY A 305 -0.75 -43.79 54.36
N ASN A 306 -0.90 -43.72 53.03
CA ASN A 306 -0.27 -44.67 52.11
C ASN A 306 1.25 -44.42 52.00
N GLU A 307 2.05 -45.33 52.58
CA GLU A 307 3.51 -45.27 52.60
C GLU A 307 4.14 -45.25 51.19
N ASP A 308 3.48 -45.86 50.20
CA ASP A 308 3.92 -45.86 48.80
C ASP A 308 3.80 -44.49 48.10
N LEU A 309 2.80 -43.68 48.47
CA LEU A 309 2.63 -42.34 47.92
C LEU A 309 3.57 -41.34 48.61
N ILE A 310 3.73 -41.53 49.92
CA ILE A 310 4.66 -40.75 50.72
C ILE A 310 6.07 -40.98 50.20
N SER A 311 6.54 -42.24 50.06
CA SER A 311 7.89 -42.56 49.54
C SER A 311 8.20 -42.01 48.15
N LYS A 312 7.19 -41.81 47.29
CA LYS A 312 7.33 -41.17 45.97
C LYS A 312 7.41 -39.64 46.04
N GLY A 313 7.21 -39.04 47.21
CA GLY A 313 7.37 -37.61 47.46
C GLY A 313 6.08 -36.84 47.72
N PHE A 314 4.91 -37.51 47.76
CA PHE A 314 3.63 -36.87 48.10
C PHE A 314 3.36 -36.96 49.60
N VAL A 315 3.69 -35.88 50.32
CA VAL A 315 3.62 -35.81 51.80
C VAL A 315 2.35 -35.12 52.32
N GLY A 316 1.58 -34.48 51.44
CA GLY A 316 0.42 -33.65 51.80
C GLY A 316 0.82 -32.25 52.25
N PHE A 317 -0.17 -31.38 52.48
CA PHE A 317 0.09 -29.98 52.84
C PHE A 317 0.76 -29.85 54.20
N SER A 318 2.01 -29.40 54.21
CA SER A 318 2.75 -29.10 55.42
C SER A 318 3.47 -27.75 55.31
N TRP A 319 3.54 -27.02 56.43
CA TRP A 319 4.23 -25.73 56.46
C TRP A 319 5.74 -25.86 56.24
N SER A 320 6.34 -26.97 56.66
CA SER A 320 7.76 -27.27 56.40
C SER A 320 8.02 -27.44 54.91
N THR A 321 7.23 -28.28 54.22
CA THR A 321 7.37 -28.50 52.77
C THR A 321 7.16 -27.21 51.99
N PHE A 322 6.16 -26.40 52.37
CA PHE A 322 5.91 -25.11 51.74
C PHE A 322 7.10 -24.15 51.91
N LYS A 323 7.70 -24.10 53.09
CA LYS A 323 8.87 -23.25 53.38
C LYS A 323 10.11 -23.72 52.62
N ASP A 324 10.33 -25.02 52.53
CA ASP A 324 11.48 -25.61 51.85
C ASP A 324 11.40 -25.38 50.33
N ASN A 325 10.19 -25.43 49.76
CA ASN A 325 9.95 -25.19 48.33
C ASN A 325 9.76 -23.69 47.99
N PHE A 326 9.87 -22.78 48.96
CA PHE A 326 9.58 -21.36 48.72
C PHE A 326 10.64 -20.66 47.86
N GLY A 327 11.92 -20.96 48.11
CA GLY A 327 13.06 -20.39 47.37
C GLY A 327 13.43 -21.19 46.12
N SER A 328 14.21 -20.62 45.20
CA SER A 328 14.67 -21.32 44.00
C SER A 328 15.86 -22.24 44.26
N GLU A 329 16.00 -23.28 43.45
CA GLU A 329 17.14 -24.20 43.45
C GLU A 329 17.37 -24.71 42.03
N TYR A 330 18.08 -23.90 41.22
CA TYR A 330 18.36 -24.26 39.83
C TYR A 330 19.44 -25.34 39.75
N ARG A 331 19.14 -26.45 39.05
CA ARG A 331 20.07 -27.59 38.89
C ARG A 331 20.51 -27.75 37.44
N TYR A 332 21.63 -28.45 37.25
CA TYR A 332 22.04 -28.90 35.92
C TYR A 332 21.24 -30.16 35.58
N ALA A 333 20.36 -30.06 34.58
CA ALA A 333 19.56 -31.17 34.08
C ALA A 333 19.53 -31.13 32.55
N GLU A 334 19.43 -32.30 31.92
CA GLU A 334 19.26 -32.44 30.46
C GLU A 334 20.28 -31.69 29.59
N GLY A 335 21.52 -31.57 30.07
CA GLY A 335 22.60 -30.95 29.30
C GLY A 335 22.66 -29.41 29.39
N VAL A 336 21.77 -28.77 30.13
CA VAL A 336 21.69 -27.30 30.26
C VAL A 336 21.74 -26.86 31.73
N ASN A 337 22.47 -25.78 32.02
CA ASN A 337 22.38 -25.12 33.32
C ASN A 337 21.10 -24.29 33.35
N HIS A 338 20.13 -24.71 34.14
CA HIS A 338 18.88 -23.96 34.27
C HIS A 338 19.09 -22.65 35.02
N ASP A 339 18.33 -21.65 34.61
CA ASP A 339 18.29 -20.30 35.14
C ASP A 339 16.85 -19.78 35.05
N PHE A 340 16.61 -18.57 35.57
CA PHE A 340 15.28 -17.98 35.56
C PHE A 340 14.69 -17.88 34.14
N PHE A 341 15.48 -17.49 33.15
CA PHE A 341 14.98 -17.27 31.77
C PHE A 341 14.83 -18.55 30.96
N SER A 342 15.62 -19.59 31.20
CA SER A 342 15.42 -20.92 30.59
C SER A 342 14.18 -21.60 31.12
N VAL A 343 13.92 -21.55 32.43
CA VAL A 343 12.66 -22.05 33.02
C VAL A 343 11.47 -21.23 32.52
N PHE A 344 11.61 -19.89 32.42
CA PHE A 344 10.62 -19.04 31.77
C PHE A 344 10.38 -19.46 30.31
N ALA A 345 11.43 -19.78 29.54
CA ALA A 345 11.31 -20.17 28.13
C ALA A 345 10.60 -21.52 27.94
N ILE A 346 10.73 -22.44 28.89
CA ILE A 346 10.02 -23.72 28.91
C ILE A 346 8.56 -23.51 29.36
N PHE A 347 8.31 -22.60 30.30
CA PHE A 347 6.96 -22.30 30.77
C PHE A 347 6.14 -21.47 29.77
N PHE A 348 6.75 -20.50 29.09
CA PHE A 348 6.04 -19.51 28.27
C PHE A 348 5.09 -20.09 27.20
N PRO A 349 5.38 -21.22 26.51
CA PRO A 349 4.43 -21.84 25.57
C PRO A 349 3.08 -22.17 26.23
N SER A 350 3.03 -22.41 27.54
CA SER A 350 1.80 -22.67 28.30
C SER A 350 0.84 -21.49 28.38
N VAL A 351 1.30 -20.26 28.14
CA VAL A 351 0.46 -19.05 28.16
C VAL A 351 0.15 -18.53 26.76
N THR A 352 0.71 -19.18 25.73
CA THR A 352 0.45 -18.85 24.34
C THR A 352 -0.95 -19.33 23.92
N GLY A 353 -1.35 -19.04 22.68
CA GLY A 353 -2.66 -19.45 22.18
C GLY A 353 -3.81 -18.46 22.43
N ILE A 354 -3.54 -17.26 22.96
CA ILE A 354 -4.53 -16.18 23.11
C ILE A 354 -5.22 -15.76 21.80
N GLN A 355 -4.61 -16.10 20.66
CA GLN A 355 -5.08 -15.78 19.31
C GLN A 355 -6.00 -16.85 18.72
N ALA A 356 -6.18 -17.99 19.38
CA ALA A 356 -7.00 -19.09 18.86
C ALA A 356 -8.43 -18.62 18.51
N GLY A 357 -9.05 -17.82 19.39
CA GLY A 357 -10.37 -17.23 19.14
C GLY A 357 -10.40 -16.17 18.03
N ALA A 358 -9.27 -15.54 17.72
CA ALA A 358 -9.17 -14.59 16.60
C ALA A 358 -8.92 -15.30 15.25
N ASN A 359 -8.41 -16.53 15.24
CA ASN A 359 -8.23 -17.32 14.02
C ASN A 359 -9.55 -17.75 13.38
N ILE A 360 -10.61 -17.91 14.19
CA ILE A 360 -11.94 -18.35 13.77
C ILE A 360 -12.90 -17.14 13.62
N CYS A 361 -12.37 -15.93 13.48
CA CYS A 361 -13.16 -14.70 13.47
C CYS A 361 -14.23 -14.62 12.37
N GLY A 362 -14.08 -15.37 11.28
CA GLY A 362 -15.06 -15.47 10.20
C GLY A 362 -16.37 -16.17 10.58
N ASP A 363 -16.31 -17.09 11.55
CA ASP A 363 -17.44 -17.95 11.93
C ASP A 363 -18.19 -17.42 13.17
N LEU A 364 -17.71 -16.32 13.76
CA LEU A 364 -18.32 -15.66 14.92
C LEU A 364 -19.54 -14.82 14.51
N LYS A 365 -20.56 -14.81 15.39
CA LYS A 365 -21.75 -13.96 15.22
C LYS A 365 -21.37 -12.48 15.19
N GLU A 366 -20.53 -12.06 16.12
CA GLU A 366 -20.06 -10.68 16.29
C GLU A 366 -18.60 -10.66 16.78
N ALA A 367 -17.66 -10.71 15.83
CA ALA A 367 -16.23 -10.86 16.14
C ALA A 367 -15.66 -9.72 16.99
N GLY A 368 -16.02 -8.46 16.70
CA GLY A 368 -15.47 -7.29 17.39
C GLY A 368 -15.78 -7.24 18.90
N ALA A 369 -16.92 -7.77 19.33
CA ALA A 369 -17.28 -7.84 20.75
C ALA A 369 -16.91 -9.20 21.39
N ALA A 370 -16.94 -10.29 20.62
CA ALA A 370 -16.66 -11.64 21.10
C ALA A 370 -15.17 -11.86 21.42
N ILE A 371 -14.27 -11.39 20.56
CA ILE A 371 -12.81 -11.61 20.70
C ILE A 371 -12.28 -11.01 22.00
N PRO A 372 -12.54 -9.72 22.35
CA PRO A 372 -12.06 -9.16 23.60
C PRO A 372 -12.62 -9.90 24.82
N LYS A 373 -13.94 -10.14 24.87
CA LYS A 373 -14.59 -10.80 26.02
C LYS A 373 -14.06 -12.21 26.23
N GLY A 374 -14.02 -13.03 25.18
CA GLY A 374 -13.57 -14.43 25.30
C GLY A 374 -12.10 -14.54 25.69
N THR A 375 -11.23 -13.71 25.11
CA THR A 375 -9.78 -13.80 25.36
C THR A 375 -9.40 -13.32 26.76
N PHE A 376 -10.00 -12.25 27.28
CA PHE A 376 -9.72 -11.79 28.65
C PHE A 376 -10.20 -12.79 29.70
N TRP A 377 -11.40 -13.37 29.54
CA TRP A 377 -11.89 -14.41 30.44
C TRP A 377 -11.04 -15.68 30.37
N ALA A 378 -10.60 -16.08 29.17
CA ALA A 378 -9.69 -17.23 29.00
C ALA A 378 -8.38 -17.02 29.75
N LEU A 379 -7.77 -15.83 29.63
CA LEU A 379 -6.56 -15.47 30.34
C LEU A 379 -6.75 -15.45 31.84
N LEU A 380 -7.82 -14.84 32.34
CA LEU A 380 -8.07 -14.79 33.79
C LEU A 380 -8.23 -16.19 34.40
N ILE A 381 -9.02 -17.06 33.74
CA ILE A 381 -9.27 -18.43 34.21
C ILE A 381 -7.99 -19.25 34.17
N SER A 382 -7.22 -19.18 33.07
CA SER A 382 -5.99 -19.95 32.92
C SER A 382 -4.89 -19.50 33.90
N MET A 383 -4.64 -18.20 34.06
CA MET A 383 -3.64 -17.70 35.01
C MET A 383 -3.97 -18.08 36.45
N THR A 384 -5.26 -18.04 36.81
CA THR A 384 -5.72 -18.49 38.13
C THR A 384 -5.49 -19.99 38.30
N SER A 385 -5.76 -20.80 37.28
CA SER A 385 -5.50 -22.25 37.33
C SER A 385 -4.01 -22.58 37.47
N TYR A 386 -3.12 -21.87 36.78
CA TYR A 386 -1.67 -22.06 36.91
C TYR A 386 -1.14 -21.67 38.29
N ALA A 387 -1.59 -20.52 38.82
CA ALA A 387 -1.20 -20.10 40.17
C ALA A 387 -1.67 -21.12 41.23
N LEU A 388 -2.89 -21.66 41.08
CA LEU A 388 -3.42 -22.69 41.97
C LEU A 388 -2.55 -23.96 41.93
N PHE A 389 -2.17 -24.41 40.74
CA PHE A 389 -1.35 -25.61 40.59
C PHE A 389 0.04 -25.45 41.20
N VAL A 390 0.67 -24.28 41.04
CA VAL A 390 1.96 -23.98 41.65
C VAL A 390 1.90 -24.06 43.17
N LEU A 391 0.88 -23.44 43.78
CA LEU A 391 0.70 -23.46 45.23
C LEU A 391 0.42 -24.87 45.77
N PHE A 392 -0.39 -25.66 45.05
CA PHE A 392 -0.76 -27.01 45.48
C PHE A 392 0.39 -28.01 45.29
N ALA A 393 1.08 -27.98 44.15
CA ALA A 393 2.22 -28.85 43.90
C ALA A 393 3.39 -28.55 44.85
N GLY A 394 3.72 -27.27 45.04
CA GLY A 394 4.81 -26.86 45.94
C GLY A 394 4.47 -27.01 47.43
N GLY A 395 3.19 -26.96 47.81
CA GLY A 395 2.76 -27.15 49.19
C GLY A 395 2.64 -28.61 49.63
N ALA A 396 2.44 -29.54 48.68
CA ALA A 396 2.07 -30.92 48.98
C ALA A 396 3.11 -32.00 48.61
N ALA A 397 4.15 -31.68 47.83
CA ALA A 397 5.25 -32.60 47.55
C ALA A 397 6.63 -32.03 47.83
N VAL A 398 7.57 -32.94 48.07
CA VAL A 398 8.99 -32.65 48.23
C VAL A 398 9.73 -32.66 46.88
N ARG A 399 10.85 -31.94 46.84
CA ARG A 399 11.72 -31.80 45.66
C ARG A 399 12.30 -33.12 45.16
N ASP A 400 12.84 -33.92 46.07
CA ASP A 400 13.50 -35.19 45.77
C ASP A 400 12.90 -36.31 46.61
N ALA A 401 12.71 -37.48 45.99
CA ALA A 401 12.25 -38.69 46.67
C ALA A 401 12.84 -39.95 46.01
N SER A 402 13.08 -40.98 46.80
CA SER A 402 13.67 -42.25 46.33
C SER A 402 12.63 -43.27 45.85
N GLY A 403 11.38 -43.19 46.33
CA GLY A 403 10.32 -44.16 46.02
C GLY A 403 10.43 -45.48 46.77
N PHE A 404 11.36 -45.61 47.73
CA PHE A 404 11.50 -46.81 48.57
C PHE A 404 10.82 -46.59 49.93
N PRO A 405 9.89 -47.46 50.35
CA PRO A 405 9.23 -47.34 51.66
C PRO A 405 10.20 -47.45 52.86
N ALA A 406 11.38 -48.06 52.66
CA ALA A 406 12.40 -48.22 53.68
C ALA A 406 13.07 -46.89 54.11
N ASP A 407 12.95 -45.83 53.31
CA ASP A 407 13.56 -44.53 53.58
C ASP A 407 12.64 -43.61 54.44
N LEU A 408 11.48 -44.10 54.90
CA LEU A 408 10.59 -43.37 55.80
C LEU A 408 11.06 -43.50 57.26
N VAL A 409 11.32 -42.37 57.92
CA VAL A 409 11.61 -42.32 59.36
C VAL A 409 10.34 -41.89 60.09
N ASN A 410 9.77 -42.77 60.92
CA ASN A 410 8.50 -42.54 61.65
C ASN A 410 7.32 -42.09 60.75
N GLY A 411 7.23 -42.59 59.51
CA GLY A 411 6.14 -42.24 58.58
C GLY A 411 6.26 -40.85 57.96
N THR A 412 7.37 -40.15 58.15
CA THR A 412 7.66 -38.85 57.54
C THR A 412 8.93 -38.91 56.68
N LEU A 413 8.91 -38.21 55.55
CA LEU A 413 10.10 -38.04 54.71
C LEU A 413 10.83 -36.75 55.10
N ILE A 414 12.12 -36.86 55.43
CA ILE A 414 13.02 -35.74 55.69
C ILE A 414 13.97 -35.60 54.50
N SER A 415 13.74 -34.59 53.67
CA SER A 415 14.48 -34.34 52.42
C SER A 415 16.00 -34.19 52.59
N SER A 416 16.47 -33.72 53.76
CA SER A 416 17.90 -33.51 54.05
C SER A 416 18.70 -34.77 54.40
N GLU A 417 18.04 -35.89 54.71
CA GLU A 417 18.69 -37.15 55.12
C GLU A 417 18.53 -38.27 54.08
N LEU A 418 18.04 -37.97 52.87
CA LEU A 418 17.82 -38.99 51.84
C LEU A 418 19.14 -39.52 51.25
N PRO A 419 19.35 -40.87 51.22
CA PRO A 419 20.53 -41.48 50.59
C PRO A 419 20.63 -41.19 49.07
N CYS A 420 19.49 -40.97 48.41
CA CYS A 420 19.46 -40.68 46.98
C CYS A 420 20.06 -39.31 46.63
N LEU A 421 20.05 -38.36 47.57
CA LEU A 421 20.63 -37.02 47.38
C LEU A 421 22.17 -37.08 47.38
N ALA A 422 22.76 -37.97 48.18
CA ALA A 422 24.20 -38.20 48.24
C ALA A 422 24.74 -38.97 47.02
N SER A 423 23.91 -39.80 46.39
CA SER A 423 24.25 -40.60 45.20
C SER A 423 23.84 -39.94 43.87
N GLY A 424 23.09 -38.83 43.90
CA GLY A 424 22.63 -38.11 42.72
C GLY A 424 21.60 -38.85 41.85
N ASN A 425 21.05 -39.97 42.32
CA ASN A 425 20.16 -40.87 41.57
C ASN A 425 18.76 -40.97 42.20
N CYS A 426 18.14 -39.84 42.58
CA CYS A 426 16.74 -39.84 43.01
C CYS A 426 15.83 -40.06 41.78
N THR A 427 14.87 -40.98 41.86
CA THR A 427 13.99 -41.32 40.73
C THR A 427 12.60 -40.67 40.81
N TRP A 428 12.20 -40.21 42.00
CA TRP A 428 10.91 -39.56 42.24
C TRP A 428 11.12 -38.15 42.85
N GLY A 429 10.02 -37.45 43.15
CA GLY A 429 10.05 -36.05 43.57
C GLY A 429 9.67 -35.07 42.44
N LEU A 430 9.46 -33.80 42.80
CA LEU A 430 9.10 -32.72 41.86
C LEU A 430 10.16 -32.49 40.78
N PHE A 431 11.46 -32.75 41.07
CA PHE A 431 12.54 -32.60 40.10
C PHE A 431 12.62 -33.75 39.09
N ASN A 432 12.61 -34.99 39.60
CA ASN A 432 13.05 -36.16 38.81
C ASN A 432 11.89 -36.88 38.11
N SER A 433 10.65 -36.66 38.56
CA SER A 433 9.47 -37.32 37.98
C SER A 433 8.45 -36.33 37.46
N TYR A 434 8.25 -36.33 36.14
CA TYR A 434 7.15 -35.61 35.49
C TYR A 434 5.77 -36.22 35.80
N GLU A 435 5.70 -37.37 36.47
CA GLU A 435 4.46 -38.05 36.87
C GLU A 435 3.91 -37.54 38.21
N MET A 436 4.60 -36.62 38.89
CA MET A 436 4.24 -36.17 40.23
C MET A 436 2.79 -35.65 40.34
N MET A 437 2.27 -35.01 39.28
CA MET A 437 0.88 -34.54 39.28
C MET A 437 -0.15 -35.67 39.24
N GLN A 438 0.21 -36.83 38.70
CA GLN A 438 -0.65 -38.00 38.68
C GLN A 438 -0.68 -38.67 40.05
N THR A 439 0.48 -38.76 40.72
CA THR A 439 0.58 -39.33 42.06
C THR A 439 -0.13 -38.50 43.13
N MET A 440 -0.27 -37.19 42.93
CA MET A 440 -1.03 -36.30 43.82
C MET A 440 -2.54 -36.34 43.60
N SER A 441 -3.02 -36.90 42.49
CA SER A 441 -4.43 -36.85 42.12
C SER A 441 -5.26 -37.96 42.77
N VAL A 442 -6.58 -37.78 42.91
CA VAL A 442 -7.47 -38.82 43.47
C VAL A 442 -7.47 -40.06 42.56
N TRP A 443 -7.52 -39.85 41.25
CA TRP A 443 -7.50 -40.92 40.25
C TRP A 443 -6.51 -40.62 39.12
N GLY A 444 -5.35 -41.28 39.13
CA GLY A 444 -4.24 -41.07 38.19
C GLY A 444 -4.60 -41.20 36.69
N PRO A 445 -5.36 -42.23 36.26
CA PRO A 445 -5.78 -42.37 34.86
C PRO A 445 -6.56 -41.18 34.29
N LEU A 446 -7.28 -40.44 35.15
CA LEU A 446 -8.00 -39.24 34.70
C LEU A 446 -7.06 -38.09 34.36
N ILE A 447 -5.90 -38.00 35.01
CA ILE A 447 -4.87 -37.02 34.66
C ILE A 447 -4.25 -37.36 33.30
N TYR A 448 -4.01 -38.64 33.01
CA TYR A 448 -3.59 -39.06 31.66
C TYR A 448 -4.64 -38.71 30.60
N ALA A 449 -5.92 -38.99 30.86
CA ALA A 449 -7.01 -38.63 29.96
C ALA A 449 -7.09 -37.10 29.76
N GLY A 450 -6.93 -36.30 30.82
CA GLY A 450 -6.86 -34.84 30.74
C GLY A 450 -5.65 -34.33 29.97
N CYS A 451 -4.49 -34.94 30.17
CA CYS A 451 -3.26 -34.63 29.43
C CYS A 451 -3.42 -34.94 27.94
N PHE A 452 -3.95 -36.12 27.58
CA PHE A 452 -4.22 -36.46 26.18
C PHE A 452 -5.26 -35.52 25.56
N ALA A 453 -6.30 -35.16 26.31
CA ALA A 453 -7.30 -34.21 25.84
C ALA A 453 -6.71 -32.82 25.58
N ALA A 454 -5.90 -32.29 26.51
CA ALA A 454 -5.19 -31.02 26.37
C ALA A 454 -4.29 -31.02 25.13
N THR A 455 -3.33 -31.95 25.08
CA THR A 455 -2.33 -32.04 24.03
C THR A 455 -2.90 -32.24 22.63
N LEU A 456 -3.82 -33.19 22.45
CA LEU A 456 -4.45 -33.45 21.16
C LEU A 456 -5.37 -32.29 20.73
N SER A 457 -6.08 -31.64 21.65
CA SER A 457 -6.93 -30.49 21.33
C SER A 457 -6.11 -29.30 20.82
N THR A 458 -5.03 -28.95 21.51
CA THR A 458 -4.15 -27.86 21.13
C THR A 458 -3.47 -28.13 19.80
N ALA A 459 -2.98 -29.37 19.59
CA ALA A 459 -2.38 -29.78 18.33
C ALA A 459 -3.38 -29.68 17.17
N LEU A 460 -4.61 -30.16 17.35
CA LEU A 460 -5.67 -30.11 16.35
C LEU A 460 -6.00 -28.66 15.93
N THR A 461 -6.22 -27.77 16.89
CA THR A 461 -6.52 -26.34 16.63
C THR A 461 -5.38 -25.66 15.87
N ASN A 462 -4.13 -25.94 16.24
CA ASN A 462 -2.98 -25.34 15.58
C ASN A 462 -2.79 -25.88 14.16
N LEU A 463 -2.99 -27.19 13.92
CA LEU A 463 -2.94 -27.82 12.59
C LEU A 463 -4.04 -27.30 11.63
N LEU A 464 -5.18 -26.86 12.15
CA LEU A 464 -6.25 -26.24 11.34
C LEU A 464 -5.95 -24.77 11.01
N SER A 465 -5.30 -24.06 11.93
CA SER A 465 -5.01 -22.63 11.76
C SER A 465 -3.99 -22.35 10.65
N VAL A 466 -2.95 -23.18 10.51
CA VAL A 466 -1.82 -22.93 9.61
C VAL A 466 -2.24 -22.96 8.13
N PRO A 467 -2.91 -24.01 7.62
CA PRO A 467 -3.33 -24.08 6.21
C PRO A 467 -4.25 -22.93 5.82
N ARG A 468 -5.19 -22.54 6.70
CA ARG A 468 -6.12 -21.43 6.47
C ARG A 468 -5.40 -20.09 6.39
N LEU A 469 -4.36 -19.90 7.20
CA LEU A 469 -3.55 -18.70 7.16
C LEU A 469 -2.70 -18.65 5.89
N VAL A 470 -2.06 -19.76 5.52
CA VAL A 470 -1.30 -19.89 4.26
C VAL A 470 -2.19 -19.66 3.05
N GLN A 471 -3.42 -20.19 3.07
CA GLN A 471 -4.42 -19.98 2.03
C GLN A 471 -4.79 -18.50 1.92
N ALA A 472 -5.06 -17.82 3.04
CA ALA A 472 -5.38 -16.39 3.05
C ALA A 472 -4.23 -15.54 2.48
N LEU A 473 -2.98 -15.83 2.89
CA LEU A 473 -1.78 -15.18 2.34
C LEU A 473 -1.62 -15.41 0.82
N GLY A 474 -1.96 -16.61 0.35
CA GLY A 474 -1.87 -16.98 -1.06
C GLY A 474 -3.01 -16.42 -1.92
N ILE A 475 -4.22 -16.23 -1.37
CA ILE A 475 -5.35 -15.56 -2.06
C ILE A 475 -5.04 -14.08 -2.28
N ASP A 476 -4.38 -13.46 -1.32
CA ASP A 476 -3.95 -12.06 -1.43
C ASP A 476 -2.71 -11.87 -2.33
N GLU A 477 -2.21 -12.96 -2.91
CA GLU A 477 -1.10 -13.05 -3.85
C GLU A 477 0.22 -12.42 -3.38
N ILE A 478 0.40 -12.12 -2.09
CA ILE A 478 1.56 -11.34 -1.58
C ILE A 478 2.90 -12.06 -1.80
N TYR A 479 2.93 -13.38 -1.62
CA TYR A 479 4.10 -14.21 -1.87
C TYR A 479 3.81 -15.17 -3.04
N PRO A 480 4.58 -15.14 -4.13
CA PRO A 480 4.26 -15.91 -5.34
C PRO A 480 4.32 -17.42 -5.08
N GLY A 481 5.24 -17.88 -4.22
CA GLY A 481 5.32 -19.29 -3.82
C GLY A 481 4.09 -19.77 -3.02
N LEU A 482 3.37 -18.88 -2.34
CA LEU A 482 2.18 -19.23 -1.57
C LEU A 482 0.91 -19.34 -2.43
N ILE A 483 0.91 -18.79 -3.65
CA ILE A 483 -0.23 -18.88 -4.59
C ILE A 483 -0.53 -20.35 -4.93
N TYR A 484 0.49 -21.20 -5.01
CA TYR A 484 0.29 -22.64 -5.24
C TYR A 484 -0.59 -23.30 -4.17
N PHE A 485 -0.52 -22.82 -2.92
CA PHE A 485 -1.25 -23.35 -1.76
C PHE A 485 -2.63 -22.72 -1.56
N SER A 486 -2.99 -21.67 -2.32
CA SER A 486 -4.25 -20.93 -2.13
C SER A 486 -5.48 -21.58 -2.76
N LYS A 487 -5.27 -22.54 -3.68
CA LYS A 487 -6.36 -23.19 -4.43
C LYS A 487 -7.35 -23.89 -3.47
N PRO A 488 -8.62 -23.44 -3.41
CA PRO A 488 -9.63 -24.07 -2.57
C PRO A 488 -10.09 -25.40 -3.18
N TYR A 489 -10.36 -26.39 -2.33
CA TYR A 489 -10.90 -27.69 -2.73
C TYR A 489 -12.17 -28.04 -1.94
N GLY A 490 -13.04 -28.86 -2.54
CA GLY A 490 -14.27 -29.31 -1.91
C GLY A 490 -15.35 -28.22 -1.81
N LYS A 491 -16.50 -28.60 -1.24
CA LYS A 491 -17.67 -27.71 -1.10
C LYS A 491 -17.46 -26.58 -0.08
N HIS A 492 -16.52 -26.77 0.84
CA HIS A 492 -16.20 -25.84 1.93
C HIS A 492 -14.94 -24.99 1.66
N GLY A 493 -14.27 -25.17 0.52
CA GLY A 493 -13.10 -24.39 0.14
C GLY A 493 -11.84 -24.66 0.98
N GLU A 494 -11.66 -25.90 1.45
CA GLU A 494 -10.57 -26.30 2.34
C GLU A 494 -9.21 -26.39 1.58
N PRO A 495 -8.08 -25.95 2.19
CA PRO A 495 -6.77 -25.91 1.55
C PRO A 495 -5.98 -27.23 1.73
N TYR A 496 -6.35 -28.30 1.02
CA TYR A 496 -5.66 -29.61 1.12
C TYR A 496 -4.13 -29.54 0.93
N ARG A 497 -3.65 -28.69 0.00
CA ARG A 497 -2.20 -28.48 -0.21
C ARG A 497 -1.52 -27.86 1.01
N GLY A 498 -2.20 -26.98 1.72
CA GLY A 498 -1.70 -26.36 2.95
C GLY A 498 -1.59 -27.37 4.10
N TYR A 499 -2.55 -28.31 4.20
CA TYR A 499 -2.46 -29.41 5.18
C TYR A 499 -1.23 -30.30 4.94
N VAL A 500 -0.92 -30.61 3.67
CA VAL A 500 0.29 -31.37 3.30
C VAL A 500 1.57 -30.61 3.68
N LEU A 501 1.63 -29.30 3.40
CA LEU A 501 2.77 -28.47 3.81
C LEU A 501 2.94 -28.48 5.33
N THR A 502 1.84 -28.33 6.07
CA THR A 502 1.83 -28.32 7.53
C THR A 502 2.28 -29.68 8.10
N PHE A 503 1.89 -30.79 7.47
CA PHE A 503 2.37 -32.14 7.83
C PHE A 503 3.89 -32.22 7.81
N PHE A 504 4.53 -31.82 6.70
CA PHE A 504 5.98 -31.91 6.57
C PHE A 504 6.72 -30.99 7.53
N ILE A 505 6.23 -29.75 7.72
CA ILE A 505 6.83 -28.81 8.67
C ILE A 505 6.72 -29.37 10.09
N SER A 506 5.52 -29.78 10.51
CA SER A 506 5.31 -30.29 11.87
C SER A 506 6.03 -31.62 12.12
N ALA A 507 6.03 -32.54 11.16
CA ALA A 507 6.77 -33.80 11.25
C ALA A 507 8.29 -33.56 11.34
N GLY A 508 8.83 -32.55 10.63
CA GLY A 508 10.24 -32.18 10.71
C GLY A 508 10.65 -31.74 12.12
N PHE A 509 9.84 -30.92 12.79
CA PHE A 509 10.09 -30.54 14.19
C PHE A 509 9.83 -31.66 15.18
N LEU A 510 8.85 -32.53 14.90
CA LEU A 510 8.58 -33.73 15.69
C LEU A 510 9.81 -34.67 15.73
N CYS A 511 10.58 -34.77 14.64
CA CYS A 511 11.77 -35.62 14.57
C CYS A 511 12.85 -35.27 15.62
N ILE A 512 12.86 -34.06 16.18
CA ILE A 512 13.76 -33.69 17.28
C ILE A 512 13.51 -34.62 18.48
N GLY A 513 12.24 -34.87 18.83
CA GLY A 513 11.81 -35.87 19.82
C GLY A 513 11.92 -35.45 21.29
N GLU A 514 12.51 -34.30 21.58
CA GLU A 514 12.67 -33.77 22.94
C GLU A 514 11.88 -32.46 23.13
N LEU A 515 11.02 -32.43 24.15
CA LEU A 515 10.11 -31.32 24.41
C LEU A 515 10.85 -30.06 24.89
N ASN A 516 11.86 -30.21 25.74
CA ASN A 516 12.55 -29.10 26.39
C ASN A 516 13.51 -28.34 25.44
N LEU A 517 13.94 -28.96 24.33
CA LEU A 517 14.68 -28.27 23.26
C LEU A 517 13.77 -27.44 22.34
N ILE A 518 12.52 -27.86 22.14
CA ILE A 518 11.58 -27.21 21.22
C ILE A 518 10.89 -26.02 21.90
N ALA A 519 10.65 -26.10 23.21
CA ALA A 519 9.92 -25.06 23.95
C ALA A 519 10.57 -23.65 23.86
N PRO A 520 11.90 -23.46 24.04
CA PRO A 520 12.53 -22.15 23.88
C PRO A 520 12.42 -21.57 22.46
N LEU A 521 12.45 -22.44 21.45
CA LEU A 521 12.26 -22.04 20.05
C LEU A 521 10.85 -21.49 19.81
N ILE A 522 9.83 -22.19 20.32
CA ILE A 522 8.43 -21.76 20.25
C ILE A 522 8.23 -20.43 20.97
N SER A 523 8.80 -20.29 22.17
CA SER A 523 8.73 -19.06 22.95
C SER A 523 9.29 -17.87 22.19
N THR A 524 10.41 -18.07 21.49
CA THR A 524 11.02 -17.03 20.65
C THR A 524 10.08 -16.59 19.52
N PHE A 525 9.47 -17.53 18.78
CA PHE A 525 8.58 -17.19 17.66
C PHE A 525 7.24 -16.57 18.09
N TYR A 526 6.64 -17.02 19.20
CA TYR A 526 5.43 -16.37 19.73
C TYR A 526 5.73 -15.00 20.32
N LEU A 527 6.84 -14.82 21.05
CA LEU A 527 7.27 -13.50 21.52
C LEU A 527 7.51 -12.53 20.36
N ALA A 528 8.13 -13.00 19.27
CA ALA A 528 8.31 -12.20 18.07
C ALA A 528 6.97 -11.80 17.43
N SER A 529 6.02 -12.74 17.35
CA SER A 529 4.66 -12.49 16.83
C SER A 529 3.89 -11.48 17.70
N TYR A 530 3.98 -11.58 19.03
CA TYR A 530 3.35 -10.67 19.98
C TYR A 530 4.00 -9.29 19.96
N ALA A 531 5.34 -9.23 19.86
CA ALA A 531 6.08 -7.99 19.65
C ALA A 531 5.59 -7.27 18.40
N LEU A 532 5.49 -7.97 17.26
CA LEU A 532 5.03 -7.36 16.02
C LEU A 532 3.58 -6.85 16.10
N ILE A 533 2.68 -7.58 16.75
CA ILE A 533 1.29 -7.11 16.94
C ILE A 533 1.27 -5.83 17.76
N ASN A 534 2.01 -5.78 18.87
CA ASN A 534 2.12 -4.61 19.74
C ASN A 534 2.78 -3.41 19.05
N PHE A 535 3.80 -3.65 18.23
CA PHE A 535 4.45 -2.61 17.42
C PHE A 535 3.50 -2.05 16.36
N CYS A 536 2.77 -2.94 15.67
CA CYS A 536 1.85 -2.56 14.64
C CYS A 536 0.70 -1.68 15.17
N THR A 537 0.08 -2.05 16.30
CA THR A 537 -0.98 -1.23 16.92
C THR A 537 -0.47 0.13 17.35
N PHE A 538 0.73 0.19 17.94
CA PHE A 538 1.39 1.44 18.27
C PHE A 538 1.62 2.31 17.03
N HIS A 539 2.17 1.75 15.95
CA HIS A 539 2.46 2.48 14.72
C HIS A 539 1.18 3.06 14.09
N ALA A 540 0.09 2.28 14.00
CA ALA A 540 -1.19 2.77 13.51
C ALA A 540 -1.75 3.90 14.38
N ALA A 541 -1.71 3.76 15.71
CA ALA A 541 -2.20 4.77 16.63
C ALA A 541 -1.34 6.06 16.63
N PHE A 542 -0.05 5.96 16.31
CA PHE A 542 0.85 7.10 16.18
C PHE A 542 0.61 7.87 14.86
N VAL A 543 0.51 7.16 13.74
CA VAL A 543 0.30 7.77 12.41
C VAL A 543 -1.12 8.34 12.28
N LYS A 544 -2.11 7.70 12.92
CA LYS A 544 -3.54 8.03 12.86
C LYS A 544 -4.08 8.08 11.41
N PRO A 545 -3.96 6.99 10.62
CA PRO A 545 -4.60 6.94 9.32
C PRO A 545 -6.13 7.00 9.48
N LEU A 546 -6.85 7.50 8.48
CA LEU A 546 -8.31 7.69 8.55
C LEU A 546 -9.10 6.39 8.82
N GLY A 547 -8.54 5.25 8.41
CA GLY A 547 -9.10 3.92 8.60
C GLY A 547 -8.84 3.31 9.98
N TRP A 548 -8.06 3.96 10.85
CA TRP A 548 -7.81 3.50 12.21
C TRP A 548 -8.76 4.18 13.20
N ARG A 549 -9.80 3.45 13.63
CA ARG A 549 -10.86 3.90 14.54
C ARG A 549 -11.26 2.79 15.53
N PRO A 550 -10.34 2.35 16.42
CA PRO A 550 -10.65 1.32 17.39
C PRO A 550 -11.75 1.81 18.35
N THR A 551 -12.78 0.99 18.57
CA THR A 551 -13.87 1.30 19.52
C THR A 551 -13.58 0.79 20.93
N PHE A 552 -12.51 0.02 21.12
CA PHE A 552 -12.15 -0.57 22.42
C PHE A 552 -11.62 0.48 23.41
N LYS A 553 -12.30 0.62 24.56
CA LYS A 553 -12.09 1.72 25.54
C LYS A 553 -10.77 1.64 26.31
N TYR A 554 -10.27 0.44 26.62
CA TYR A 554 -9.09 0.25 27.49
C TYR A 554 -7.75 0.24 26.74
N TYR A 555 -7.76 0.57 25.45
CA TYR A 555 -6.54 0.61 24.63
C TYR A 555 -5.75 1.90 24.82
N ASN A 556 -4.43 1.79 24.93
CA ASN A 556 -3.48 2.90 24.89
C ASN A 556 -2.27 2.53 24.02
N ALA A 557 -1.85 3.46 23.15
CA ALA A 557 -0.72 3.27 22.25
C ALA A 557 0.60 3.04 23.00
N TRP A 558 0.85 3.80 24.08
CA TRP A 558 2.09 3.69 24.85
C TRP A 558 2.22 2.37 25.60
N LEU A 559 1.09 1.81 26.04
CA LEU A 559 1.06 0.48 26.64
C LEU A 559 1.43 -0.60 25.62
N SER A 560 1.03 -0.42 24.36
CA SER A 560 1.44 -1.32 23.26
C SER A 560 2.94 -1.20 22.97
N LEU A 561 3.50 0.01 22.98
CA LEU A 561 4.95 0.20 22.83
C LEU A 561 5.74 -0.47 23.98
N PHE A 562 5.24 -0.34 25.21
CA PHE A 562 5.82 -1.04 26.36
C PHE A 562 5.76 -2.56 26.19
N GLY A 563 4.62 -3.10 25.73
CA GLY A 563 4.49 -4.53 25.40
C GLY A 563 5.47 -5.00 24.32
N PHE A 564 5.68 -4.20 23.28
CA PHE A 564 6.70 -4.47 22.26
C PHE A 564 8.11 -4.55 22.87
N ALA A 565 8.51 -3.53 23.63
CA ALA A 565 9.83 -3.49 24.26
C ALA A 565 10.04 -4.66 25.24
N MET A 566 9.01 -5.00 26.03
CA MET A 566 9.03 -6.13 26.96
C MET A 566 9.20 -7.47 26.23
N CYS A 567 8.47 -7.71 25.13
CA CYS A 567 8.60 -8.95 24.35
C CYS A 567 10.00 -9.08 23.74
N VAL A 568 10.54 -7.98 23.19
CA VAL A 568 11.89 -7.94 22.61
C VAL A 568 12.93 -8.25 23.69
N ALA A 569 12.85 -7.59 24.85
CA ALA A 569 13.79 -7.79 25.95
C ALA A 569 13.80 -9.25 26.44
N ILE A 570 12.61 -9.84 26.69
CA ILE A 570 12.49 -11.25 27.10
C ILE A 570 13.08 -12.18 26.04
N MET A 571 12.83 -11.92 24.75
CA MET A 571 13.36 -12.75 23.67
C MET A 571 14.90 -12.77 23.64
N PHE A 572 15.55 -11.62 23.85
CA PHE A 572 17.01 -11.54 23.95
C PHE A 572 17.56 -12.20 25.22
N LEU A 573 16.83 -12.15 26.33
CA LEU A 573 17.20 -12.80 27.59
C LEU A 573 17.09 -14.32 27.54
N ILE A 574 16.16 -14.88 26.75
CA ILE A 574 16.06 -16.33 26.52
C ILE A 574 17.23 -16.82 25.68
N ASN A 575 17.39 -16.29 24.46
CA ASN A 575 18.47 -16.66 23.55
C ASN A 575 18.70 -15.56 22.52
N TYR A 576 19.76 -14.78 22.70
CA TYR A 576 20.10 -13.68 21.79
C TYR A 576 20.40 -14.14 20.36
N VAL A 577 20.96 -15.34 20.15
CA VAL A 577 21.26 -15.86 18.81
C VAL A 577 19.97 -16.17 18.06
N ALA A 578 19.06 -16.89 18.69
CA ALA A 578 17.74 -17.19 18.11
C ALA A 578 16.92 -15.91 17.88
N ALA A 579 17.03 -14.93 18.78
CA ALA A 579 16.38 -13.62 18.66
C ALA A 579 16.86 -12.84 17.42
N ILE A 580 18.19 -12.75 17.21
CA ILE A 580 18.78 -12.06 16.05
C ILE A 580 18.38 -12.74 14.75
N ILE A 581 18.43 -14.08 14.69
CA ILE A 581 18.01 -14.84 13.51
C ILE A 581 16.53 -14.57 13.20
N THR A 582 15.67 -14.57 14.21
CA THR A 582 14.23 -14.33 14.05
C THR A 582 13.95 -12.92 13.53
N PHE A 583 14.60 -11.89 14.07
CA PHE A 583 14.49 -10.53 13.55
C PHE A 583 15.02 -10.40 12.12
N GLY A 584 16.12 -11.08 11.80
CA GLY A 584 16.66 -11.14 10.44
C GLY A 584 15.66 -11.72 9.44
N ILE A 585 14.97 -12.82 9.80
CA ILE A 585 13.92 -13.43 8.98
C ILE A 585 12.74 -12.45 8.80
N ILE A 586 12.26 -11.84 9.88
CA ILE A 586 11.15 -10.86 9.81
C ILE A 586 11.51 -9.69 8.92
N PHE A 587 12.72 -9.14 9.06
CA PHE A 587 13.19 -8.01 8.27
C PHE A 587 13.35 -8.39 6.79
N ALA A 588 13.87 -9.59 6.50
CA ALA A 588 13.96 -10.10 5.13
C ALA A 588 12.57 -10.27 4.49
N LEU A 589 11.60 -10.84 5.22
CA LEU A 589 10.21 -10.96 4.76
C LEU A 589 9.59 -9.59 4.48
N TYR A 590 9.79 -8.62 5.39
CA TYR A 590 9.35 -7.25 5.19
C TYR A 590 9.94 -6.61 3.92
N LEU A 591 11.25 -6.74 3.71
CA LEU A 591 11.93 -6.22 2.52
C LEU A 591 11.44 -6.89 1.23
N VAL A 592 11.17 -8.19 1.23
CA VAL A 592 10.61 -8.90 0.07
C VAL A 592 9.27 -8.30 -0.32
N VAL A 593 8.37 -8.06 0.64
CA VAL A 593 7.06 -7.45 0.37
C VAL A 593 7.21 -6.00 -0.11
N MET A 594 8.13 -5.24 0.50
CA MET A 594 8.40 -3.85 0.13
C MET A 594 8.96 -3.75 -1.31
N TYR A 595 9.86 -4.66 -1.69
CA TYR A 595 10.44 -4.71 -3.03
C TYR A 595 9.40 -5.11 -4.09
N ARG A 596 8.53 -6.07 -3.77
CA ARG A 596 7.56 -6.60 -4.73
C ARG A 596 6.35 -5.69 -4.97
N LYS A 597 6.01 -4.80 -4.03
CA LYS A 597 4.83 -3.90 -4.09
C LYS A 597 3.56 -4.61 -4.61
N PRO A 598 2.97 -5.55 -3.84
CA PRO A 598 1.79 -6.28 -4.29
C PRO A 598 0.63 -5.35 -4.67
N GLU A 599 -0.18 -5.73 -5.68
CA GLU A 599 -1.32 -4.93 -6.19
C GLU A 599 -2.45 -4.70 -5.17
N ALA A 600 -2.36 -5.38 -4.02
CA ALA A 600 -3.25 -5.27 -2.87
C ALA A 600 -3.25 -3.85 -2.24
N ASN A 601 -4.00 -2.92 -2.84
CA ASN A 601 -4.21 -1.57 -2.33
C ASN A 601 -5.31 -1.53 -1.26
N TRP A 602 -5.05 -2.09 -0.08
CA TRP A 602 -5.98 -2.03 1.07
C TRP A 602 -5.88 -0.71 1.85
N GLY A 603 -5.10 0.24 1.35
CA GLY A 603 -4.64 1.41 2.09
C GLY A 603 -3.52 1.00 3.03
N SER A 604 -2.34 1.57 2.83
CA SER A 604 -1.22 1.33 3.76
C SER A 604 -1.04 2.51 4.72
N THR A 605 -0.70 2.20 5.97
CA THR A 605 -0.22 3.21 6.93
C THR A 605 0.98 3.99 6.36
N THR A 606 1.85 3.32 5.59
CA THR A 606 3.02 3.93 4.94
C THR A 606 2.61 4.94 3.87
N GLN A 607 1.61 4.63 3.04
CA GLN A 607 1.06 5.56 2.04
C GLN A 607 0.41 6.79 2.70
N ALA A 608 -0.36 6.58 3.77
CA ALA A 608 -0.98 7.67 4.52
C ALA A 608 0.07 8.61 5.14
N GLN A 609 1.17 8.04 5.66
CA GLN A 609 2.31 8.81 6.17
C GLN A 609 3.00 9.61 5.05
N GLN A 610 3.23 9.01 3.88
CA GLN A 610 3.81 9.72 2.72
C GLN A 610 2.96 10.91 2.29
N TYR A 611 1.63 10.73 2.20
CA TYR A 611 0.72 11.82 1.88
C TYR A 611 0.77 12.94 2.93
N LYS A 612 0.75 12.59 4.22
CA LYS A 612 0.85 13.56 5.32
C LYS A 612 2.19 14.29 5.30
N ALA A 613 3.29 13.59 5.03
CA ALA A 613 4.62 14.18 4.92
C ALA A 613 4.69 15.16 3.74
N ALA A 614 4.16 14.78 2.57
CA ALA A 614 4.09 15.65 1.41
C ALA A 614 3.25 16.91 1.68
N LEU A 615 2.07 16.75 2.29
CA LEU A 615 1.19 17.87 2.65
C LEU A 615 1.87 18.83 3.65
N MET A 616 2.50 18.29 4.70
CA MET A 616 3.23 19.10 5.68
C MET A 616 4.42 19.82 5.03
N ALA A 617 5.11 19.20 4.08
CA ALA A 617 6.19 19.83 3.33
C ALA A 617 5.67 21.00 2.46
N VAL A 618 4.57 20.80 1.72
CA VAL A 618 3.92 21.86 0.91
C VAL A 618 3.46 23.03 1.79
N HIS A 619 2.84 22.74 2.93
CA HIS A 619 2.38 23.77 3.87
C HIS A 619 3.56 24.55 4.48
N ARG A 620 4.65 23.87 4.84
CA ARG A 620 5.88 24.54 5.30
C ARG A 620 6.45 25.47 4.23
N LEU A 621 6.42 25.05 2.97
CA LEU A 621 6.92 25.84 1.84
C LEU A 621 6.11 27.12 1.62
N GLN A 622 4.81 27.13 1.92
CA GLN A 622 3.97 28.32 1.81
C GLN A 622 4.41 29.48 2.71
N ASN A 623 4.97 29.18 3.88
CA ASN A 623 5.39 30.19 4.87
C ASN A 623 6.79 30.77 4.59
N VAL A 624 7.56 30.20 3.66
CA VAL A 624 8.89 30.71 3.30
C VAL A 624 8.72 31.98 2.46
N SER A 625 9.57 33.00 2.57
CA SER A 625 9.53 34.18 1.69
C SER A 625 10.14 33.89 0.32
N ASP A 626 9.68 34.58 -0.73
CA ASP A 626 10.30 34.46 -2.06
C ASP A 626 11.65 35.16 -2.09
N HIS A 627 12.67 34.45 -2.55
CA HIS A 627 14.01 34.99 -2.74
C HIS A 627 14.54 34.50 -4.08
N VAL A 628 15.16 35.40 -4.85
CA VAL A 628 15.61 35.10 -6.23
C VAL A 628 16.62 33.95 -6.28
N LYS A 629 17.46 33.77 -5.25
CA LYS A 629 18.37 32.60 -5.13
C LYS A 629 17.67 31.25 -5.16
N ASN A 630 16.43 31.21 -4.68
CA ASN A 630 15.63 29.99 -4.62
C ASN A 630 14.72 29.87 -5.85
N TYR A 631 14.98 30.64 -6.90
CA TYR A 631 14.24 30.54 -8.16
C TYR A 631 14.52 29.19 -8.81
N HIS A 632 13.44 28.47 -9.11
CA HIS A 632 13.47 27.22 -9.87
C HIS A 632 12.55 27.37 -11.09
N PRO A 633 12.98 26.94 -12.30
CA PRO A 633 12.11 26.93 -13.46
C PRO A 633 11.04 25.85 -13.29
N GLN A 634 9.80 26.25 -13.06
CA GLN A 634 8.64 25.37 -12.91
C GLN A 634 7.82 25.46 -14.19
N VAL A 635 7.83 24.40 -15.00
CA VAL A 635 7.38 24.48 -16.40
C VAL A 635 6.02 23.81 -16.58
N LEU A 636 5.08 24.52 -17.18
CA LEU A 636 3.83 23.99 -17.73
C LEU A 636 4.01 23.76 -19.24
N VAL A 637 4.07 22.50 -19.64
CA VAL A 637 4.28 22.08 -21.03
C VAL A 637 2.95 21.81 -21.71
N LEU A 638 2.66 22.57 -22.78
CA LEU A 638 1.47 22.41 -23.60
C LEU A 638 1.75 21.45 -24.78
N SER A 639 1.93 20.16 -24.47
CA SER A 639 2.19 19.13 -25.50
C SER A 639 0.92 18.59 -26.14
N GLY A 640 -0.24 18.68 -25.48
CA GLY A 640 -1.34 17.78 -25.79
C GLY A 640 -1.04 16.40 -25.22
N ASP A 641 -1.41 15.34 -25.93
CA ASP A 641 -0.95 13.99 -25.61
C ASP A 641 0.59 13.93 -25.63
N PRO A 642 1.27 13.50 -24.55
CA PRO A 642 2.73 13.43 -24.51
C PRO A 642 3.36 12.55 -25.62
N LYS A 643 2.57 11.66 -26.23
CA LYS A 643 2.99 10.81 -27.35
C LYS A 643 3.16 11.57 -28.67
N THR A 644 2.38 12.64 -28.89
CA THR A 644 2.35 13.36 -30.18
C THR A 644 3.49 14.35 -30.31
N ARG A 645 3.93 14.98 -29.21
CA ARG A 645 5.01 15.99 -29.20
C ARG A 645 6.16 15.66 -28.22
N PRO A 646 6.84 14.51 -28.37
CA PRO A 646 7.91 14.09 -27.47
C PRO A 646 9.05 15.10 -27.31
N PRO A 647 9.56 15.77 -28.37
CA PRO A 647 10.66 16.73 -28.23
C PRO A 647 10.32 17.92 -27.33
N LEU A 648 9.05 18.33 -27.27
CA LEU A 648 8.62 19.43 -26.41
C LEU A 648 8.67 19.02 -24.92
N VAL A 649 8.24 17.79 -24.63
CA VAL A 649 8.34 17.19 -23.29
C VAL A 649 9.80 17.01 -22.90
N ASP A 650 10.65 16.55 -23.82
CA ASP A 650 12.08 16.36 -23.57
C ASP A 650 12.80 17.68 -23.32
N PHE A 651 12.49 18.72 -24.10
CA PHE A 651 13.02 20.06 -23.87
C PHE A 651 12.60 20.61 -22.50
N GLY A 652 11.32 20.45 -22.12
CA GLY A 652 10.85 20.80 -20.78
C GLY A 652 11.60 20.03 -19.68
N TYR A 653 11.83 18.73 -19.87
CA TYR A 653 12.57 17.90 -18.92
C TYR A 653 14.06 18.26 -18.83
N LEU A 654 14.69 18.75 -19.91
CA LEU A 654 16.06 19.28 -19.84
C LEU A 654 16.17 20.49 -18.91
N LEU A 655 15.14 21.34 -18.88
CA LEU A 655 15.07 22.50 -17.99
C LEU A 655 14.88 22.07 -16.54
N THR A 656 13.88 21.22 -16.26
CA THR A 656 13.46 20.88 -14.89
C THR A 656 14.25 19.72 -14.26
N LYS A 657 14.57 18.69 -15.06
CA LYS A 657 15.16 17.41 -14.65
C LYS A 657 14.51 16.88 -13.37
N ASN A 658 15.30 16.59 -12.33
CA ASN A 658 14.81 16.10 -11.04
C ASN A 658 14.72 17.19 -9.97
N ASN A 659 15.04 18.44 -10.32
CA ASN A 659 15.22 19.52 -9.34
C ASN A 659 14.06 20.52 -9.34
N SER A 660 13.18 20.48 -10.34
CA SER A 660 12.10 21.45 -10.49
C SER A 660 10.83 20.79 -11.01
N LEU A 661 9.72 21.49 -10.84
CA LEU A 661 8.38 20.99 -11.13
C LEU A 661 8.09 21.05 -12.63
N MET A 662 7.49 19.99 -13.16
CA MET A 662 7.04 19.92 -14.55
C MET A 662 5.61 19.40 -14.62
N PHE A 663 4.75 20.15 -15.29
CA PHE A 663 3.39 19.73 -15.65
C PHE A 663 3.30 19.53 -17.15
N VAL A 664 2.65 18.46 -17.58
CA VAL A 664 2.33 18.18 -18.97
C VAL A 664 0.82 18.26 -19.12
N ALA A 665 0.34 19.18 -19.95
CA ALA A 665 -1.08 19.42 -20.12
C ALA A 665 -1.61 18.91 -21.46
N ASN A 666 -2.75 18.23 -21.40
CA ASN A 666 -3.54 17.82 -22.55
C ASN A 666 -4.95 18.43 -22.48
N ILE A 667 -5.37 19.05 -23.57
CA ILE A 667 -6.64 19.78 -23.66
C ILE A 667 -7.46 19.16 -24.78
N ILE A 668 -8.63 18.64 -24.42
CA ILE A 668 -9.54 17.97 -25.33
C ILE A 668 -10.78 18.85 -25.46
N PRO A 669 -11.12 19.34 -26.68
CA PRO A 669 -12.24 20.26 -26.86
C PRO A 669 -13.60 19.61 -26.58
N VAL A 670 -13.68 18.28 -26.70
CA VAL A 670 -14.88 17.50 -26.45
C VAL A 670 -14.86 16.97 -25.01
N ARG A 671 -16.01 16.94 -24.36
CA ARG A 671 -16.18 16.34 -23.03
C ARG A 671 -15.99 14.83 -23.10
N VAL A 672 -15.15 14.28 -22.22
CA VAL A 672 -14.81 12.86 -22.17
C VAL A 672 -15.45 12.23 -20.92
N GLY A 673 -16.03 11.04 -21.08
CA GLY A 673 -16.60 10.30 -19.94
C GLY A 673 -15.54 10.00 -18.85
N TYR A 674 -15.96 9.90 -17.59
CA TYR A 674 -15.04 9.78 -16.45
C TYR A 674 -14.02 8.63 -16.58
N LYS A 675 -14.48 7.45 -17.01
CA LYS A 675 -13.62 6.26 -17.17
C LYS A 675 -12.54 6.48 -18.23
N ASN A 676 -12.92 7.04 -19.37
CA ASN A 676 -12.00 7.32 -20.47
C ASN A 676 -10.99 8.39 -20.08
N ARG A 677 -11.42 9.43 -19.34
CA ARG A 677 -10.52 10.45 -18.78
C ARG A 677 -9.51 9.84 -17.82
N GLN A 678 -9.93 8.95 -16.92
CA GLN A 678 -9.00 8.24 -16.03
C GLN A 678 -8.00 7.36 -16.80
N ASN A 679 -8.46 6.67 -17.84
CA ASN A 679 -7.60 5.84 -18.68
C ASN A 679 -6.58 6.69 -19.44
N LEU A 680 -6.98 7.84 -20.00
CA LEU A 680 -6.08 8.79 -20.65
C LEU A 680 -5.01 9.31 -19.69
N VAL A 681 -5.41 9.72 -18.47
CA VAL A 681 -4.46 10.18 -17.44
C VAL A 681 -3.45 9.08 -17.10
N LYS A 682 -3.93 7.84 -16.91
CA LYS A 682 -3.07 6.68 -16.62
C LYS A 682 -2.11 6.37 -17.78
N ASP A 683 -2.60 6.34 -19.01
CA ASP A 683 -1.80 6.03 -20.19
C ASP A 683 -0.73 7.11 -20.45
N GLY A 684 -1.08 8.39 -20.29
CA GLY A 684 -0.12 9.49 -20.36
C GLY A 684 0.95 9.41 -19.28
N GLN A 685 0.57 9.10 -18.03
CA GLN A 685 1.53 8.91 -16.94
C GLN A 685 2.47 7.72 -17.20
N LYS A 686 1.91 6.57 -17.62
CA LYS A 686 2.69 5.38 -17.99
C LYS A 686 3.75 5.70 -19.05
N TYR A 687 3.39 6.50 -20.06
CA TYR A 687 4.33 6.91 -21.10
C TYR A 687 5.47 7.79 -20.54
N LEU A 688 5.16 8.74 -19.66
CA LEU A 688 6.17 9.58 -19.01
C LEU A 688 7.11 8.75 -18.13
N ASP A 689 6.56 7.78 -17.40
CA ASP A 689 7.30 6.91 -16.50
C ASP A 689 8.23 5.97 -17.28
N ALA A 690 7.76 5.40 -18.39
CA ALA A 690 8.55 4.58 -19.28
C ALA A 690 9.76 5.34 -19.86
N ARG A 691 9.59 6.65 -20.13
CA ARG A 691 10.69 7.54 -20.56
C ARG A 691 11.51 8.12 -19.40
N LYS A 692 11.23 7.72 -18.15
CA LYS A 692 11.88 8.21 -16.92
C LYS A 692 11.75 9.73 -16.73
N ILE A 693 10.68 10.34 -17.26
CA ILE A 693 10.39 11.77 -17.13
C ILE A 693 9.52 12.00 -15.90
N LYS A 694 10.04 12.73 -14.91
CA LYS A 694 9.30 13.07 -13.69
C LYS A 694 8.42 14.29 -13.94
N ALA A 695 7.21 14.08 -14.42
CA ALA A 695 6.22 15.13 -14.64
C ALA A 695 4.82 14.71 -14.21
N PHE A 696 3.99 15.69 -13.85
CA PHE A 696 2.57 15.51 -13.55
C PHE A 696 1.74 15.70 -14.82
N TYR A 697 0.90 14.73 -15.16
CA TYR A 697 0.04 14.81 -16.34
C TYR A 697 -1.38 15.29 -16.00
N ASN A 698 -1.79 16.42 -16.58
CA ASN A 698 -3.11 17.02 -16.39
C ASN A 698 -3.91 16.98 -17.68
N VAL A 699 -5.14 16.45 -17.62
CA VAL A 699 -6.08 16.40 -18.74
C VAL A 699 -7.30 17.26 -18.42
N ILE A 700 -7.59 18.22 -19.30
CA ILE A 700 -8.81 19.05 -19.26
C ILE A 700 -9.65 18.76 -20.51
N ASP A 701 -10.94 18.54 -20.31
CA ASP A 701 -11.91 18.25 -21.36
C ASP A 701 -13.07 19.26 -21.40
N GLY A 702 -13.67 19.46 -22.57
CA GLY A 702 -14.88 20.27 -22.76
C GLY A 702 -14.69 21.79 -22.80
N PHE A 703 -13.45 22.27 -22.95
CA PHE A 703 -13.13 23.69 -23.10
C PHE A 703 -12.49 23.97 -24.45
N SER A 704 -12.64 25.20 -24.94
CA SER A 704 -11.82 25.69 -26.06
C SER A 704 -10.34 25.65 -25.68
N LEU A 705 -9.43 25.62 -26.68
CA LEU A 705 -7.99 25.60 -26.41
C LEU A 705 -7.55 26.81 -25.58
N GLU A 706 -8.08 27.99 -25.90
CA GLU A 706 -7.77 29.24 -25.18
C GLU A 706 -8.26 29.20 -23.73
N ASP A 707 -9.54 28.87 -23.52
CA ASP A 707 -10.13 28.83 -22.18
C ASP A 707 -9.50 27.74 -21.32
N GLY A 708 -9.22 26.58 -21.91
CA GLY A 708 -8.55 25.46 -21.24
C GLY A 708 -7.15 25.82 -20.76
N ILE A 709 -6.35 26.51 -21.58
CA ILE A 709 -4.99 26.95 -21.17
C ILE A 709 -5.08 28.05 -20.11
N ASN A 710 -6.02 28.98 -20.23
CA ASN A 710 -6.23 30.03 -19.24
C ASN A 710 -6.65 29.43 -17.87
N ALA A 711 -7.53 28.43 -17.89
CA ALA A 711 -7.91 27.67 -16.71
C ALA A 711 -6.71 26.93 -16.10
N LEU A 712 -5.91 26.21 -16.91
CA LEU A 712 -4.71 25.51 -16.43
C LEU A 712 -3.70 26.45 -15.81
N THR A 713 -3.42 27.57 -16.47
CA THR A 713 -2.50 28.60 -16.01
C THR A 713 -2.84 29.07 -14.60
N LYS A 714 -4.13 29.27 -14.31
CA LYS A 714 -4.60 29.81 -13.03
C LYS A 714 -4.78 28.75 -11.94
N SER A 715 -5.01 27.49 -12.31
CA SER A 715 -5.42 26.43 -11.37
C SER A 715 -4.37 25.33 -11.16
N THR A 716 -3.32 25.26 -11.98
CA THR A 716 -2.33 24.19 -11.87
C THR A 716 -1.36 24.45 -10.72
N GLY A 717 -1.17 23.44 -9.88
CA GLY A 717 -0.22 23.46 -8.77
C GLY A 717 -0.85 23.73 -7.39
N PHE A 718 -0.03 23.70 -6.35
CA PHE A 718 -0.46 23.87 -4.95
C PHE A 718 0.47 24.84 -4.20
N GLY A 719 -0.07 25.96 -3.73
CA GLY A 719 0.71 26.98 -3.03
C GLY A 719 1.86 27.49 -3.90
N LYS A 720 3.10 27.36 -3.41
CA LYS A 720 4.33 27.73 -4.16
C LYS A 720 4.80 26.68 -5.17
N MET A 721 4.20 25.49 -5.16
CA MET A 721 4.45 24.46 -6.18
C MET A 721 3.49 24.67 -7.37
N SER A 722 3.62 25.81 -8.04
CA SER A 722 2.84 26.18 -9.24
C SER A 722 3.79 26.45 -10.40
N PRO A 723 3.35 26.33 -11.67
CA PRO A 723 4.21 26.65 -12.81
C PRO A 723 4.45 28.16 -12.91
N ASN A 724 5.68 28.55 -13.27
CA ASN A 724 6.08 29.94 -13.49
C ASN A 724 6.49 30.21 -14.96
N ILE A 725 6.69 29.16 -15.76
CA ILE A 725 6.99 29.24 -17.19
C ILE A 725 5.99 28.39 -17.97
N VAL A 726 5.40 28.96 -19.02
CA VAL A 726 4.60 28.20 -20.00
C VAL A 726 5.47 27.88 -21.21
N LEU A 727 5.61 26.58 -21.49
CA LEU A 727 6.32 26.06 -22.66
C LEU A 727 5.31 25.65 -23.74
N VAL A 728 5.37 26.33 -24.89
CA VAL A 728 4.47 26.15 -26.03
C VAL A 728 5.26 25.72 -27.26
N GLY A 729 4.71 24.82 -28.07
CA GLY A 729 5.25 24.53 -29.40
C GLY A 729 4.90 25.63 -30.40
N TYR A 730 5.81 25.97 -31.30
CA TYR A 730 5.50 26.83 -32.45
C TYR A 730 4.45 26.16 -33.35
N LYS A 731 3.49 26.93 -33.86
CA LYS A 731 2.46 26.46 -34.81
C LYS A 731 2.94 26.74 -36.25
N PRO A 732 3.48 25.76 -37.00
CA PRO A 732 4.03 25.99 -38.34
C PRO A 732 2.96 26.18 -39.43
N ASP A 733 1.76 25.68 -39.20
CA ASP A 733 0.60 25.64 -40.10
C ASP A 733 -0.28 26.89 -40.03
N TRP A 734 0.15 27.94 -39.31
CA TRP A 734 -0.65 29.15 -39.07
C TRP A 734 -1.13 29.86 -40.35
N ASN A 735 -0.42 29.69 -41.47
CA ASN A 735 -0.80 30.26 -42.78
C ASN A 735 -1.93 29.50 -43.50
N ARG A 736 -2.18 28.24 -43.13
CA ARG A 736 -3.19 27.35 -43.74
C ARG A 736 -4.38 27.08 -42.81
N CYS A 737 -4.24 27.40 -41.52
CA CYS A 737 -5.28 27.19 -40.51
C CYS A 737 -6.44 28.19 -40.60
N ARG A 738 -7.51 27.88 -39.86
CA ARG A 738 -8.61 28.82 -39.62
C ARG A 738 -8.10 30.03 -38.84
N LYS A 739 -8.62 31.22 -39.17
CA LYS A 739 -8.21 32.49 -38.54
C LYS A 739 -8.38 32.47 -37.02
N GLU A 740 -9.46 31.87 -36.54
CA GLU A 740 -9.78 31.70 -35.11
C GLU A 740 -8.65 31.00 -34.34
N GLU A 741 -8.01 29.97 -34.91
CA GLU A 741 -6.92 29.25 -34.24
C GLU A 741 -5.66 30.11 -34.06
N VAL A 742 -5.39 31.01 -35.01
CA VAL A 742 -4.24 31.93 -34.95
C VAL A 742 -4.48 32.98 -33.87
N GLU A 743 -5.70 33.50 -33.78
CA GLU A 743 -6.10 34.42 -32.73
C GLU A 743 -6.05 33.76 -31.35
N SER A 744 -6.55 32.53 -31.21
CA SER A 744 -6.42 31.77 -29.96
C SER A 744 -4.96 31.54 -29.57
N TYR A 745 -4.08 31.18 -30.52
CA TYR A 745 -2.65 31.00 -30.25
C TYR A 745 -1.98 32.28 -29.75
N PHE A 746 -2.27 33.41 -30.38
CA PHE A 746 -1.79 34.72 -29.94
C PHE A 746 -2.35 35.10 -28.57
N ALA A 747 -3.65 34.85 -28.34
CA ALA A 747 -4.31 35.10 -27.07
C ALA A 747 -3.71 34.26 -25.94
N ILE A 748 -3.32 33.00 -26.18
CA ILE A 748 -2.61 32.15 -25.22
C ILE A 748 -1.29 32.79 -24.78
N LEU A 749 -0.48 33.25 -25.73
CA LEU A 749 0.81 33.89 -25.41
C LEU A 749 0.60 35.19 -24.61
N TYR A 750 -0.39 36.00 -25.02
CA TYR A 750 -0.75 37.23 -24.31
C TYR A 750 -1.27 36.95 -22.89
N ASN A 751 -2.16 35.97 -22.74
CA ASN A 751 -2.74 35.58 -21.45
C ASN A 751 -1.68 35.03 -20.50
N ALA A 752 -0.68 34.30 -21.00
CA ALA A 752 0.42 33.83 -20.17
C ALA A 752 1.22 35.01 -19.56
N PHE A 753 1.48 36.06 -20.35
CA PHE A 753 2.13 37.28 -19.85
C PHE A 753 1.24 38.10 -18.91
N SER A 754 -0.07 38.15 -19.15
CA SER A 754 -1.01 38.88 -18.27
C SER A 754 -1.08 38.26 -16.87
N GLN A 755 -0.83 36.95 -16.76
CA GLN A 755 -0.70 36.22 -15.50
C GLN A 755 0.72 36.27 -14.89
N ARG A 756 1.62 37.11 -15.42
CA ARG A 756 3.01 37.26 -14.97
C ARG A 756 3.82 35.95 -14.99
N MET A 757 3.59 35.10 -15.99
CA MET A 757 4.45 33.94 -16.24
C MET A 757 5.51 34.25 -17.30
N GLY A 758 6.60 33.50 -17.26
CA GLY A 758 7.54 33.43 -18.38
C GLY A 758 6.93 32.61 -19.53
N VAL A 759 7.28 32.94 -20.77
CA VAL A 759 6.85 32.19 -21.95
C VAL A 759 8.09 31.68 -22.67
N ALA A 760 8.11 30.39 -22.96
CA ALA A 760 9.09 29.74 -23.81
C ALA A 760 8.38 29.09 -24.99
N LEU A 761 8.86 29.35 -26.20
CA LEU A 761 8.32 28.84 -27.44
C LEU A 761 9.41 28.06 -28.17
N LEU A 762 9.14 26.79 -28.48
CA LEU A 762 10.08 25.92 -29.17
C LEU A 762 9.67 25.74 -30.63
N ARG A 763 10.59 25.97 -31.56
CA ARG A 763 10.44 25.66 -32.99
C ARG A 763 11.49 24.65 -33.42
N LEU A 764 11.05 23.58 -34.07
CA LEU A 764 11.93 22.62 -34.76
C LEU A 764 11.81 22.78 -36.28
N PRO A 765 12.88 22.54 -37.06
CA PRO A 765 12.85 22.63 -38.52
C PRO A 765 11.82 21.72 -39.18
N ASN A 766 11.66 20.50 -38.64
CA ASN A 766 10.74 19.48 -39.17
C ASN A 766 9.35 19.51 -38.50
N GLY A 767 9.06 20.53 -37.70
CA GLY A 767 7.86 20.58 -36.87
C GLY A 767 7.97 19.75 -35.58
N LEU A 768 6.91 19.79 -34.76
CA LEU A 768 6.85 19.16 -33.44
C LEU A 768 5.84 18.01 -33.36
N ASP A 769 5.03 17.81 -34.41
CA ASP A 769 3.93 16.85 -34.42
C ASP A 769 4.38 15.51 -35.03
N PHE A 770 4.32 14.45 -34.22
CA PHE A 770 4.69 13.09 -34.58
C PHE A 770 3.49 12.13 -34.46
N SER A 771 2.26 12.62 -34.67
CA SER A 771 1.01 11.85 -34.55
C SER A 771 0.91 10.63 -35.49
N GLU A 772 1.81 10.48 -36.47
CA GLU A 772 1.88 9.30 -37.37
C GLU A 772 2.60 8.10 -36.74
N LEU A 773 3.35 8.31 -35.65
CA LEU A 773 3.98 7.24 -34.86
C LEU A 773 3.02 6.73 -33.79
N SER A 774 2.86 5.42 -33.70
CA SER A 774 2.32 4.73 -32.53
C SER A 774 3.48 4.32 -31.61
N SER A 775 3.30 4.51 -30.30
CA SER A 775 4.28 4.10 -29.30
C SER A 775 3.72 2.95 -28.46
N GLU A 776 4.44 1.83 -28.38
CA GLU A 776 4.16 0.73 -27.47
C GLU A 776 5.16 0.78 -26.31
N VAL A 777 4.66 0.71 -25.08
CA VAL A 777 5.48 0.67 -23.86
C VAL A 777 5.81 -0.79 -23.58
N ASN A 778 7.10 -1.14 -23.65
CA ASN A 778 7.57 -2.47 -23.33
C ASN A 778 7.93 -2.52 -21.83
N LEU A 779 7.14 -3.25 -21.06
CA LEU A 779 7.44 -3.51 -19.66
C LEU A 779 8.46 -4.66 -19.57
N PRO A 780 9.52 -4.54 -18.75
CA PRO A 780 10.48 -5.62 -18.60
C PRO A 780 9.81 -6.88 -18.02
N PRO A 781 10.02 -8.07 -18.61
CA PRO A 781 9.44 -9.31 -18.12
C PRO A 781 10.25 -9.83 -16.93
N ASN A 782 9.81 -9.52 -15.70
CA ASN A 782 10.34 -10.22 -14.53
C ASN A 782 9.56 -11.51 -14.27
N GLY A 783 10.16 -12.65 -14.66
CA GLY A 783 9.92 -13.96 -14.03
C GLY A 783 9.00 -14.94 -14.77
N MET A 784 9.60 -15.75 -15.66
CA MET A 784 9.19 -17.08 -16.18
C MET A 784 7.71 -17.55 -16.09
N GLY A 785 7.11 -17.76 -17.28
CA GLY A 785 6.50 -19.05 -17.66
C GLY A 785 4.99 -19.12 -17.88
N HIS A 786 4.50 -18.89 -19.11
CA HIS A 786 3.94 -19.94 -20.00
C HIS A 786 3.26 -19.39 -21.27
N MET A 787 3.37 -20.20 -22.32
CA MET A 787 2.83 -20.09 -23.69
C MET A 787 1.42 -19.51 -23.86
N HIS A 788 1.26 -18.78 -24.96
CA HIS A 788 0.01 -18.37 -25.60
C HIS A 788 -1.08 -19.44 -25.66
N THR A 789 -2.31 -19.08 -25.26
CA THR A 789 -3.52 -19.39 -26.03
C THR A 789 -4.54 -18.25 -25.85
N ALA A 790 -5.20 -17.93 -26.96
CA ALA A 790 -6.11 -16.81 -27.13
C ALA A 790 -7.29 -16.84 -26.15
N ASN A 791 -7.55 -15.70 -25.50
CA ASN A 791 -8.88 -15.08 -25.42
C ASN A 791 -8.76 -13.73 -24.73
N ALA A 792 -9.30 -12.70 -25.39
CA ALA A 792 -9.38 -11.34 -24.89
C ALA A 792 -10.31 -11.29 -23.66
N GLN A 793 -9.83 -10.70 -22.55
CA GLN A 793 -10.57 -9.83 -21.60
C GLN A 793 -9.79 -9.70 -20.28
N GLY A 794 -9.63 -8.46 -19.79
CA GLY A 794 -9.22 -8.16 -18.41
C GLY A 794 -7.96 -7.31 -18.27
N PHE A 795 -8.08 -5.98 -18.39
CA PHE A 795 -7.01 -5.01 -18.19
C PHE A 795 -7.14 -4.30 -16.82
N THR A 796 -6.15 -4.45 -15.92
CA THR A 796 -5.90 -3.62 -14.73
C THR A 796 -4.44 -3.86 -14.27
N ASN A 797 -3.66 -3.00 -13.62
CA ASN A 797 -3.56 -1.56 -13.38
C ASN A 797 -2.13 -1.36 -12.82
N GLU A 798 -1.23 -0.67 -13.52
CA GLU A 798 0.17 -0.51 -13.08
C GLU A 798 0.42 0.85 -12.43
N LEU A 799 1.26 0.87 -11.37
CA LEU A 799 1.69 2.06 -10.63
C LEU A 799 3.19 1.98 -10.26
N MET A 800 3.95 2.96 -10.78
CA MET A 800 5.27 3.57 -10.47
C MET A 800 6.14 3.19 -9.22
N PRO A 801 7.38 3.74 -9.11
CA PRO A 801 8.61 3.47 -9.87
C PRO A 801 9.70 2.88 -8.94
N ALA A 802 10.85 2.54 -9.53
CA ALA A 802 12.04 2.01 -8.85
C ALA A 802 12.55 2.93 -7.71
N ALA A 803 12.85 2.32 -6.57
CA ALA A 803 13.40 2.94 -5.38
C ALA A 803 14.91 3.17 -5.51
N ASN A 804 15.33 4.14 -6.33
CA ASN A 804 16.70 4.68 -6.31
C ASN A 804 16.75 6.16 -5.86
N ALA A 805 15.66 6.70 -5.31
CA ALA A 805 15.62 8.08 -4.79
C ALA A 805 15.38 8.16 -3.27
N ALA A 806 15.29 7.02 -2.58
CA ALA A 806 15.13 6.95 -1.13
C ALA A 806 16.45 6.65 -0.38
N SER A 807 17.57 6.49 -1.10
CA SER A 807 18.89 6.24 -0.51
C SER A 807 19.71 7.51 -0.24
N GLU A 808 19.21 8.71 -0.56
CA GLU A 808 19.96 9.98 -0.39
C GLU A 808 19.55 10.80 0.85
N LEU A 809 18.72 10.28 1.75
CA LEU A 809 18.31 11.00 2.99
C LEU A 809 18.65 10.29 4.31
N LEU A 810 19.66 9.41 4.32
CA LEU A 810 20.29 8.95 5.55
C LEU A 810 21.81 8.95 5.37
N HIS A 811 22.46 10.05 5.77
CA HIS A 811 23.90 10.04 6.05
C HIS A 811 24.14 9.29 7.36
N ILE A 812 24.74 8.11 7.29
CA ILE A 812 25.65 7.57 8.31
C ILE A 812 26.82 6.90 7.57
N ASP A 813 28.02 7.37 7.87
CA ASP A 813 29.29 6.99 7.28
C ASP A 813 29.59 5.49 7.39
N SER A 814 29.92 4.85 6.28
CA SER A 814 30.69 3.61 6.22
C SER A 814 31.25 3.43 4.80
N ASN A 815 32.54 3.75 4.63
CA ASN A 815 33.31 3.42 3.44
C ASN A 815 33.41 1.90 3.28
N LEU A 816 32.90 1.33 2.18
CA LEU A 816 33.46 0.11 1.61
C LEU A 816 33.17 0.06 0.10
N ASN A 817 34.10 0.60 -0.67
CA ASN A 817 34.21 0.37 -2.11
C ASN A 817 34.75 -1.04 -2.34
N LEU A 818 34.03 -1.87 -3.09
CA LEU A 818 34.65 -2.98 -3.81
C LEU A 818 34.03 -3.09 -5.20
N ALA A 819 34.68 -2.40 -6.15
CA ALA A 819 34.49 -2.61 -7.56
C ALA A 819 35.41 -3.72 -8.07
N SER A 820 35.00 -4.29 -9.20
CA SER A 820 35.76 -5.13 -10.14
C SER A 820 35.87 -6.63 -9.84
N MET A 821 35.27 -7.44 -10.72
CA MET A 821 36.04 -8.41 -11.49
C MET A 821 35.30 -8.80 -12.77
N ASP A 822 36.07 -8.75 -13.85
CA ASP A 822 35.71 -8.98 -15.24
C ASP A 822 36.11 -10.41 -15.66
N SER A 823 35.39 -10.94 -16.67
CA SER A 823 35.81 -11.98 -17.64
C SER A 823 35.73 -13.49 -17.24
N PRO A 824 35.80 -14.45 -18.22
CA PRO A 824 34.88 -14.68 -19.34
C PRO A 824 34.59 -16.19 -19.64
N ASN A 825 33.66 -16.44 -20.57
CA ASN A 825 33.52 -17.64 -21.43
C ASN A 825 33.44 -19.07 -20.82
N SER A 826 32.29 -19.73 -21.04
CA SER A 826 32.27 -21.17 -21.35
C SER A 826 31.06 -21.54 -22.21
N SER A 827 31.37 -21.99 -23.42
CA SER A 827 30.50 -22.58 -24.44
C SER A 827 29.92 -23.93 -24.01
N TYR A 828 28.62 -24.14 -24.26
CA TYR A 828 28.06 -25.47 -24.47
C TYR A 828 27.06 -25.48 -25.63
N THR A 829 27.37 -26.35 -26.59
CA THR A 829 26.70 -26.64 -27.85
C THR A 829 25.63 -27.70 -27.63
N MET A 830 24.45 -27.59 -28.26
CA MET A 830 23.55 -28.71 -28.61
C MET A 830 22.40 -28.23 -29.56
N PRO A 831 21.69 -29.12 -30.29
CA PRO A 831 21.81 -29.21 -31.75
C PRO A 831 20.63 -28.63 -32.57
N GLN A 832 20.93 -28.27 -33.82
CA GLN A 832 19.97 -27.89 -34.88
C GLN A 832 19.14 -29.07 -35.38
N PRO A 833 17.85 -28.83 -35.72
CA PRO A 833 17.17 -29.50 -36.83
C PRO A 833 17.10 -28.63 -38.11
N ALA A 834 16.96 -29.31 -39.24
CA ALA A 834 17.19 -28.90 -40.63
C ALA A 834 16.25 -27.81 -41.23
N PRO A 835 16.61 -27.19 -42.38
CA PRO A 835 15.99 -25.97 -42.89
C PRO A 835 14.77 -26.25 -43.80
N MET A 836 13.76 -25.37 -43.73
CA MET A 836 12.73 -25.24 -44.76
C MET A 836 12.76 -23.84 -45.38
N PRO A 837 12.35 -23.69 -46.65
CA PRO A 837 12.89 -22.69 -47.56
C PRO A 837 12.26 -21.30 -47.42
N ASN A 838 13.09 -20.31 -47.74
CA ASN A 838 12.85 -18.88 -47.88
C ASN A 838 11.40 -18.43 -48.15
N MET A 839 10.87 -17.65 -47.21
CA MET A 839 10.10 -16.46 -47.55
C MET A 839 10.75 -15.27 -46.85
N GLN A 840 11.67 -14.60 -47.56
CA GLN A 840 12.32 -13.38 -47.10
C GLN A 840 11.29 -12.26 -46.98
N ARG A 841 10.85 -11.98 -45.76
CA ARG A 841 10.40 -10.64 -45.36
C ARG A 841 11.46 -10.08 -44.43
N SER A 842 12.38 -9.30 -44.99
CA SER A 842 13.39 -8.59 -44.22
C SER A 842 12.75 -7.43 -43.45
N SER A 843 12.26 -7.68 -42.24
CA SER A 843 11.98 -6.63 -41.26
C SER A 843 13.19 -6.52 -40.32
N ARG A 844 14.16 -5.69 -40.70
CA ARG A 844 15.25 -5.29 -39.79
C ARG A 844 14.69 -4.26 -38.81
N SER A 845 14.22 -4.74 -37.66
CA SER A 845 14.04 -3.91 -36.46
C SER A 845 15.38 -3.27 -36.12
N TYR A 846 15.45 -1.93 -36.25
CA TYR A 846 16.66 -1.17 -35.96
C TYR A 846 16.68 -0.80 -34.47
N LYS A 847 17.61 -1.42 -33.73
CA LYS A 847 17.88 -1.11 -32.32
C LYS A 847 18.68 0.18 -32.20
N VAL A 848 18.15 1.17 -31.48
CA VAL A 848 18.89 2.38 -31.10
C VAL A 848 19.83 2.01 -29.94
N ASN A 849 21.11 1.82 -30.27
CA ASN A 849 22.29 1.69 -29.41
C ASN A 849 22.24 0.75 -28.18
N ASN A 850 23.27 -0.10 -28.10
CA ASN A 850 23.63 -0.96 -26.97
C ASN A 850 23.62 -0.24 -25.61
N GLN A 851 22.50 -0.32 -24.90
CA GLN A 851 22.35 -0.29 -23.43
C GLN A 851 20.89 -0.66 -23.15
N GLU A 852 20.65 -1.77 -22.44
CA GLU A 852 19.37 -2.24 -21.85
C GLU A 852 18.06 -1.91 -22.60
N ASP A 853 17.35 -2.94 -23.07
CA ASP A 853 16.03 -2.88 -23.74
C ASP A 853 15.27 -1.55 -23.62
N ALA A 854 15.17 -0.81 -24.72
CA ALA A 854 14.47 0.48 -24.75
C ALA A 854 13.00 0.32 -24.28
N ALA A 855 12.63 1.02 -23.21
CA ALA A 855 11.32 0.91 -22.55
C ALA A 855 10.11 1.33 -23.42
N VAL A 856 10.34 2.01 -24.54
CA VAL A 856 9.29 2.43 -25.48
C VAL A 856 9.74 2.13 -26.91
N THR A 857 8.92 1.38 -27.64
CA THR A 857 9.12 1.09 -29.07
C THR A 857 8.17 1.93 -29.90
N TYR A 858 8.67 2.49 -31.00
CA TYR A 858 7.88 3.29 -31.92
C TYR A 858 7.62 2.50 -33.20
N HIS A 859 6.38 2.55 -33.68
CA HIS A 859 5.93 1.96 -34.93
C HIS A 859 5.24 3.04 -35.76
N THR A 860 5.29 2.93 -37.08
CA THR A 860 4.43 3.76 -37.94
C THR A 860 3.03 3.13 -37.97
N LYS A 861 1.97 3.94 -38.11
CA LYS A 861 0.59 3.44 -38.26
C LYS A 861 0.39 2.47 -39.44
N GLY A 862 1.34 2.43 -40.39
CA GLY A 862 1.38 1.51 -41.53
C GLY A 862 2.30 0.31 -41.38
N GLY A 863 2.96 0.12 -40.24
CA GLY A 863 3.87 -1.01 -39.98
C GLY A 863 5.20 -0.98 -40.77
N SER A 864 5.54 0.15 -41.40
CA SER A 864 6.83 0.37 -42.08
C SER A 864 7.91 0.87 -41.11
N ASP A 865 9.17 0.61 -41.44
CA ASP A 865 10.33 1.10 -40.68
C ASP A 865 10.33 2.64 -40.61
N ILE A 866 10.65 3.18 -39.42
CA ILE A 866 10.69 4.62 -39.20
C ILE A 866 11.93 5.21 -39.92
N PRO A 867 11.78 6.23 -40.77
CA PRO A 867 12.92 6.88 -41.41
C PRO A 867 13.83 7.52 -40.36
N GLN A 868 15.14 7.27 -40.47
CA GLN A 868 16.15 7.68 -39.47
C GLN A 868 16.14 9.20 -39.19
N ASN A 869 15.87 10.01 -40.20
CA ASN A 869 15.75 11.47 -40.06
C ASN A 869 14.62 11.91 -39.12
N LEU A 870 13.51 11.16 -39.07
CA LEU A 870 12.36 11.47 -38.21
C LEU A 870 12.65 11.07 -36.77
N LEU A 871 13.34 9.94 -36.57
CA LEU A 871 13.81 9.51 -35.26
C LEU A 871 14.89 10.43 -34.68
N ASP A 872 15.81 10.91 -35.52
CA ASP A 872 16.83 11.89 -35.13
C ASP A 872 16.19 13.24 -34.74
N ALA A 873 15.15 13.67 -35.46
CA ALA A 873 14.38 14.87 -35.11
C ALA A 873 13.62 14.70 -33.78
N MET A 874 13.10 13.50 -33.52
CA MET A 874 12.38 13.18 -32.29
C MET A 874 13.29 13.07 -31.06
N THR A 875 14.52 12.57 -31.23
CA THR A 875 15.47 12.32 -30.13
C THR A 875 16.53 13.41 -29.96
N ILE A 876 16.32 14.57 -30.57
CA ILE A 876 17.31 15.67 -30.59
C ILE A 876 17.73 16.13 -29.19
N PHE A 877 16.83 16.09 -28.20
CA PHE A 877 17.12 16.54 -26.83
C PHE A 877 17.62 15.43 -25.90
N THR A 878 17.42 14.16 -26.27
CA THR A 878 17.83 13.00 -25.48
C THR A 878 19.16 12.41 -25.95
N ARG A 879 19.52 12.61 -27.21
CA ARG A 879 20.82 12.20 -27.77
C ARG A 879 21.94 13.13 -27.31
N LYS A 880 23.12 12.56 -27.07
CA LYS A 880 24.34 13.34 -26.81
C LYS A 880 24.72 14.14 -28.05
N GLN A 881 24.78 15.46 -27.91
CA GLN A 881 25.15 16.36 -28.99
C GLN A 881 26.64 16.31 -29.28
N ALA A 882 27.00 16.51 -30.54
CA ALA A 882 28.38 16.69 -30.96
C ALA A 882 28.96 18.02 -30.41
N LYS A 883 30.27 18.26 -30.58
CA LYS A 883 30.87 19.55 -30.24
C LYS A 883 30.22 20.65 -31.11
N GLY A 884 29.43 21.52 -30.50
CA GLY A 884 28.72 22.60 -31.18
C GLY A 884 28.60 23.85 -30.29
N THR A 885 27.75 24.80 -30.70
CA THR A 885 27.50 26.03 -29.92
C THR A 885 26.03 26.18 -29.57
N ILE A 886 25.77 26.72 -28.39
CA ILE A 886 24.46 27.23 -27.97
C ILE A 886 24.55 28.75 -28.07
N ASP A 887 23.80 29.33 -28.98
CA ASP A 887 23.84 30.76 -29.26
C ASP A 887 22.66 31.44 -28.58
N VAL A 888 22.95 32.42 -27.72
CA VAL A 888 21.94 33.13 -26.93
C VAL A 888 21.85 34.58 -27.38
N PHE A 889 20.75 34.96 -28.01
CA PHE A 889 20.43 36.33 -28.38
C PHE A 889 19.67 37.00 -27.24
N TRP A 890 20.42 37.58 -26.31
CA TRP A 890 19.87 38.34 -25.20
C TRP A 890 19.61 39.79 -25.64
N LEU A 891 18.44 39.99 -26.24
CA LEU A 891 18.09 41.25 -26.89
C LEU A 891 17.40 42.22 -25.92
N TYR A 892 16.60 41.69 -25.00
CA TYR A 892 15.81 42.51 -24.08
C TYR A 892 16.06 42.05 -22.65
N ASP A 893 16.05 43.00 -21.72
CA ASP A 893 16.01 42.65 -20.29
C ASP A 893 14.63 42.04 -19.97
N ASP A 894 14.66 40.78 -19.57
CA ASP A 894 13.50 39.96 -19.24
C ASP A 894 13.60 39.37 -17.82
N GLY A 895 14.43 39.97 -16.97
CA GLY A 895 14.74 39.48 -15.63
C GLY A 895 15.83 38.39 -15.61
N GLY A 896 16.39 38.03 -16.77
CA GLY A 896 17.50 37.07 -16.90
C GLY A 896 17.05 35.64 -17.26
N LEU A 897 15.78 35.42 -17.61
CA LEU A 897 15.30 34.09 -17.97
C LEU A 897 15.91 33.61 -19.30
N THR A 898 16.04 34.50 -20.29
CA THR A 898 16.61 34.17 -21.61
C THR A 898 18.03 33.60 -21.50
N ILE A 899 18.84 34.04 -20.53
CA ILE A 899 20.21 33.56 -20.33
C ILE A 899 20.28 32.35 -19.37
N LEU A 900 19.36 32.24 -18.41
CA LEU A 900 19.31 31.14 -17.46
C LEU A 900 18.96 29.80 -18.12
N LEU A 901 17.97 29.77 -19.03
CA LEU A 901 17.55 28.55 -19.72
C LEU A 901 18.70 27.84 -20.47
N PRO A 902 19.43 28.50 -21.39
CA PRO A 902 20.54 27.87 -22.11
C PRO A 902 21.71 27.50 -21.19
N TYR A 903 21.92 28.24 -20.10
CA TYR A 903 22.91 27.87 -19.09
C TYR A 903 22.55 26.57 -18.36
N ILE A 904 21.28 26.39 -17.98
CA ILE A 904 20.80 25.11 -17.41
C ILE A 904 20.99 23.97 -18.40
N ILE A 905 20.70 24.20 -19.68
CA ILE A 905 20.88 23.21 -20.75
C ILE A 905 22.36 22.83 -20.90
N SER A 906 23.28 23.80 -20.91
CA SER A 906 24.72 23.54 -21.05
C SER A 906 25.32 22.76 -19.86
N MET A 907 24.68 22.80 -18.68
CA MET A 907 25.05 21.96 -17.53
C MET A 907 24.61 20.49 -17.66
N ARG A 908 23.76 20.14 -18.62
CA ARG A 908 23.25 18.77 -18.78
C ARG A 908 24.24 17.90 -19.55
N SER A 909 24.34 16.62 -19.18
CA SER A 909 25.26 15.63 -19.79
C SER A 909 25.15 15.52 -21.32
N HIS A 910 23.95 15.68 -21.87
CA HIS A 910 23.72 15.59 -23.32
C HIS A 910 24.26 16.81 -24.10
N TRP A 911 24.36 17.97 -23.44
CA TRP A 911 24.72 19.27 -24.04
C TRP A 911 26.00 19.89 -23.45
N GLN A 912 26.68 19.18 -22.54
CA GLN A 912 27.88 19.66 -21.83
C GLN A 912 29.05 20.02 -22.77
N ASN A 913 29.11 19.39 -23.94
CA ASN A 913 30.15 19.66 -24.94
C ASN A 913 29.87 20.91 -25.78
N CYS A 914 28.68 21.51 -25.67
CA CYS A 914 28.31 22.69 -26.44
C CYS A 914 28.79 23.95 -25.74
N LYS A 915 29.47 24.83 -26.48
CA LYS A 915 29.96 26.11 -25.96
C LYS A 915 28.86 27.17 -26.01
N LEU A 916 28.67 27.93 -24.94
CA LEU A 916 27.68 29.00 -24.86
C LEU A 916 28.26 30.28 -25.49
N ARG A 917 27.59 30.86 -26.49
CA ARG A 917 27.92 32.18 -27.07
C ARG A 917 26.79 33.16 -26.78
N VAL A 918 27.12 34.37 -26.34
CA VAL A 918 26.12 35.38 -25.95
C VAL A 918 26.18 36.53 -26.95
N PHE A 919 25.02 36.88 -27.52
CA PHE A 919 24.83 37.96 -28.46
C PHE A 919 23.95 39.03 -27.82
N THR A 920 24.45 40.26 -27.74
CA THR A 920 23.74 41.39 -27.11
C THR A 920 23.67 42.59 -28.06
N MET A 921 22.63 43.41 -27.94
CA MET A 921 22.50 44.61 -28.77
C MET A 921 23.36 45.75 -28.21
N CYS A 922 23.99 46.51 -29.11
CA CYS A 922 24.68 47.75 -28.77
C CYS A 922 23.71 48.94 -28.91
N HIS A 923 23.54 49.78 -27.88
CA HIS A 923 22.64 50.95 -27.91
C HIS A 923 23.40 52.27 -28.14
N GLY A 924 24.66 52.35 -27.73
CA GLY A 924 25.51 53.54 -27.84
C GLY A 924 26.56 53.50 -28.96
N LYS A 925 27.34 54.59 -29.06
CA LYS A 925 28.51 54.70 -29.95
C LYS A 925 29.76 53.99 -29.41
N ASP A 926 29.83 53.78 -28.09
CA ASP A 926 30.98 53.18 -27.40
C ASP A 926 30.79 51.68 -27.12
N GLU A 927 31.08 50.88 -28.14
CA GLU A 927 30.97 49.40 -28.11
C GLU A 927 31.80 48.76 -27.00
N GLU A 928 33.04 49.22 -26.81
CA GLU A 928 33.99 48.62 -25.87
C GLU A 928 33.53 48.76 -24.41
N GLN A 929 32.81 49.85 -24.08
CA GLN A 929 32.28 50.07 -22.75
C GLN A 929 31.04 49.20 -22.47
N GLU A 930 30.14 49.06 -23.44
CA GLU A 930 28.97 48.18 -23.32
C GLU A 930 29.38 46.70 -23.24
N GLU A 931 30.38 46.28 -24.02
CA GLU A 931 30.95 44.93 -23.96
C GLU A 931 31.58 44.66 -22.58
N LYS A 932 32.40 45.58 -22.05
CA LYS A 932 32.99 45.44 -20.70
C LYS A 932 31.93 45.39 -19.60
N SER A 933 30.88 46.21 -19.71
CA SER A 933 29.77 46.22 -18.76
C SER A 933 29.02 44.88 -18.76
N MET A 934 28.71 44.37 -19.95
CA MET A 934 28.01 43.09 -20.12
C MET A 934 28.88 41.91 -19.67
N ALA A 935 30.17 41.92 -20.00
CA ALA A 935 31.14 40.91 -19.54
C ALA A 935 31.26 40.90 -18.01
N SER A 936 31.29 42.09 -17.38
CA SER A 936 31.27 42.23 -15.91
C SER A 936 29.99 41.64 -15.30
N LEU A 937 28.83 41.91 -15.91
CA LEU A 937 27.54 41.38 -15.47
C LEU A 937 27.49 39.84 -15.56
N LEU A 938 27.89 39.25 -16.69
CA LEU A 938 27.93 37.79 -16.87
C LEU A 938 28.92 37.13 -15.89
N THR A 939 30.06 37.79 -15.63
CA THR A 939 31.04 37.34 -14.62
C THR A 939 30.44 37.34 -13.22
N LYS A 940 29.69 38.39 -12.85
CA LYS A 940 28.99 38.44 -11.56
C LYS A 940 27.90 37.37 -11.44
N PHE A 941 27.19 37.06 -12.53
CA PHE A 941 26.26 35.93 -12.58
C PHE A 941 26.94 34.56 -12.63
N ARG A 942 28.27 34.50 -12.75
CA ARG A 942 29.07 33.27 -12.87
C ARG A 942 28.67 32.38 -14.04
N ILE A 943 28.12 32.98 -15.10
CA ILE A 943 27.74 32.27 -16.31
C ILE A 943 28.98 32.15 -17.19
N LYS A 944 29.47 30.92 -17.38
CA LYS A 944 30.59 30.65 -18.28
C LYS A 944 30.10 30.74 -19.72
N TYR A 945 30.65 31.68 -20.47
CA TYR A 945 30.46 31.81 -21.91
C TYR A 945 31.80 31.67 -22.63
N SER A 946 31.75 31.32 -23.91
CA SER A 946 32.92 31.19 -24.77
C SER A 946 33.24 32.48 -25.51
N GLU A 947 32.21 33.16 -26.03
CA GLU A 947 32.34 34.40 -26.80
C GLU A 947 31.14 35.31 -26.46
N LEU A 948 31.41 36.60 -26.29
CA LEU A 948 30.42 37.67 -26.19
C LEU A 948 30.50 38.49 -27.47
N ILE A 949 29.38 38.64 -28.19
CA ILE A 949 29.34 39.29 -29.51
C ILE A 949 28.32 40.42 -29.48
N MET A 950 28.78 41.65 -29.74
CA MET A 950 27.92 42.82 -29.83
C MET A 950 27.32 42.93 -31.23
N LEU A 951 25.98 42.92 -31.33
CA LEU A 951 25.26 43.02 -32.60
C LEU A 951 25.21 44.48 -33.09
N LYS A 952 25.82 44.73 -34.25
CA LYS A 952 25.83 46.03 -34.94
C LYS A 952 24.71 46.12 -35.99
N GLY A 953 24.23 47.34 -36.24
CA GLY A 953 23.34 47.63 -37.36
C GLY A 953 21.92 47.07 -37.21
N VAL A 954 21.42 46.90 -35.99
CA VAL A 954 20.05 46.42 -35.72
C VAL A 954 18.99 47.44 -36.16
N SER A 955 19.33 48.73 -36.15
CA SER A 955 18.47 49.84 -36.60
C SER A 955 18.64 50.19 -38.09
N GLU A 956 19.52 49.48 -38.82
CA GLU A 956 19.66 49.66 -40.26
C GLU A 956 18.46 49.07 -41.00
N GLN A 957 18.20 49.57 -42.21
CA GLN A 957 17.13 49.02 -43.03
C GLN A 957 17.46 47.58 -43.46
N PRO A 958 16.47 46.65 -43.39
CA PRO A 958 16.66 45.28 -43.84
C PRO A 958 16.85 45.20 -45.35
N ARG A 959 17.42 44.09 -45.83
CA ARG A 959 17.61 43.85 -47.27
C ARG A 959 16.27 43.85 -48.00
N THR A 960 16.29 44.31 -49.25
CA THR A 960 15.11 44.32 -50.13
C THR A 960 14.50 42.94 -50.29
N ASP A 961 15.32 41.88 -50.32
CA ASP A 961 14.85 40.49 -50.44
C ASP A 961 14.05 40.04 -49.21
N THR A 962 14.53 40.39 -48.01
CA THR A 962 13.88 40.09 -46.73
C THR A 962 12.55 40.85 -46.60
N LEU A 963 12.51 42.10 -47.05
CA LEU A 963 11.29 42.91 -47.11
C LEU A 963 10.26 42.30 -48.06
N LEU A 964 10.67 41.90 -49.26
CA LEU A 964 9.79 41.23 -50.23
C LEU A 964 9.27 39.89 -49.69
N LYS A 965 10.12 39.11 -48.99
CA LYS A 965 9.73 37.86 -48.34
C LYS A 965 8.65 38.09 -47.28
N HIS A 966 8.82 39.11 -46.43
CA HIS A 966 7.82 39.49 -45.44
C HIS A 966 6.52 39.99 -46.07
N GLN A 967 6.59 40.83 -47.10
CA GLN A 967 5.42 41.34 -47.82
C GLN A 967 4.57 40.21 -48.42
N ARG A 968 5.21 39.21 -49.04
CA ARG A 968 4.52 38.01 -49.56
C ARG A 968 3.86 37.18 -48.45
N LEU A 969 4.45 37.17 -47.25
CA LEU A 969 3.92 36.41 -46.11
C LEU A 969 2.64 37.05 -45.54
N ILE A 970 2.57 38.38 -45.52
CA ILE A 970 1.42 39.13 -44.96
C ILE A 970 0.30 39.40 -45.97
N GLU A 971 0.59 39.33 -47.28
CA GLU A 971 -0.36 39.56 -48.38
C GLU A 971 -1.73 38.87 -48.20
N PRO A 972 -1.82 37.57 -47.87
CA PRO A 972 -3.11 36.89 -47.68
C PRO A 972 -3.90 37.35 -46.44
N PHE A 973 -3.25 38.05 -45.50
CA PHE A 973 -3.84 38.50 -44.23
C PHE A 973 -4.14 40.00 -44.21
N ARG A 974 -3.88 40.72 -45.30
CA ARG A 974 -4.16 42.16 -45.41
C ARG A 974 -5.67 42.40 -45.57
N ARG A 975 -6.20 43.38 -44.83
CA ARG A 975 -7.64 43.66 -44.84
C ARG A 975 -8.07 44.28 -46.19
N GLY A 976 -9.08 43.70 -46.82
CA GLY A 976 -9.75 44.26 -48.01
C GLY A 976 -11.22 44.62 -47.69
N ALA A 977 -11.89 45.37 -48.57
CA ALA A 977 -13.24 45.95 -48.36
C ALA A 977 -14.38 44.97 -48.02
N ARG A 978 -14.14 43.64 -48.03
CA ARG A 978 -15.11 42.58 -47.65
C ARG A 978 -14.69 41.73 -46.45
N ASN A 979 -13.52 41.93 -45.85
CA ASN A 979 -13.03 41.15 -44.71
C ASN A 979 -12.89 42.02 -43.46
N GLU A 980 -13.59 41.69 -42.37
CA GLU A 980 -13.45 42.40 -41.09
C GLU A 980 -12.19 41.99 -40.30
N PHE A 981 -11.58 40.86 -40.65
CA PHE A 981 -10.45 40.25 -39.93
C PHE A 981 -9.19 40.24 -40.82
N GLY A 982 -8.21 41.08 -40.48
CA GLY A 982 -6.92 41.21 -41.17
C GLY A 982 -6.10 42.41 -40.69
N ILE A 983 -4.82 42.45 -41.07
CA ILE A 983 -3.87 43.53 -40.74
C ILE A 983 -4.37 44.83 -41.41
N THR A 984 -4.47 45.92 -40.63
CA THR A 984 -4.83 47.24 -41.18
C THR A 984 -3.60 47.98 -41.70
N ASP A 985 -3.80 48.83 -42.71
CA ASP A 985 -2.70 49.61 -43.27
C ASP A 985 -2.16 50.65 -42.25
N GLU A 986 -3.00 51.14 -41.36
CA GLU A 986 -2.62 52.00 -40.22
C GLU A 986 -1.72 51.27 -39.23
N GLU A 987 -2.04 50.01 -38.90
CA GLU A 987 -1.23 49.15 -38.03
C GLU A 987 0.15 48.93 -38.64
N LEU A 988 0.21 48.61 -39.94
CA LEU A 988 1.47 48.37 -40.66
C LEU A 988 2.37 49.62 -40.69
N GLN A 989 1.79 50.81 -40.85
CA GLN A 989 2.52 52.08 -40.77
C GLN A 989 3.04 52.33 -39.35
N SER A 990 2.20 52.16 -38.33
CA SER A 990 2.56 52.40 -36.92
C SER A 990 3.64 51.45 -36.40
N MET A 991 3.68 50.21 -36.88
CA MET A 991 4.62 49.17 -36.46
C MET A 991 5.76 48.94 -37.47
N SER A 992 5.92 49.82 -38.45
CA SER A 992 6.92 49.71 -39.52
C SER A 992 8.35 49.65 -38.98
N GLU A 993 8.71 50.53 -38.04
CA GLU A 993 10.04 50.55 -37.41
C GLU A 993 10.35 49.24 -36.66
N LYS A 994 9.39 48.74 -35.88
CA LYS A 994 9.53 47.45 -35.17
C LYS A 994 9.64 46.29 -36.14
N THR A 995 8.83 46.29 -37.20
CA THR A 995 8.86 45.25 -38.23
C THR A 995 10.24 45.22 -38.89
N ASN A 996 10.75 46.38 -39.34
CA ASN A 996 12.09 46.50 -39.93
C ASN A 996 13.18 45.99 -38.99
N ARG A 997 13.07 46.30 -37.69
CA ARG A 997 13.99 45.80 -36.66
C ARG A 997 13.95 44.27 -36.53
N GLN A 998 12.78 43.64 -36.51
CA GLN A 998 12.67 42.17 -36.44
C GLN A 998 13.24 41.50 -37.70
N LEU A 999 12.99 42.08 -38.87
CA LEU A 999 13.57 41.60 -40.14
C LEU A 999 15.10 41.70 -40.14
N ARG A 1000 15.65 42.81 -39.60
CA ARG A 1000 17.09 42.99 -39.47
C ARG A 1000 17.71 42.01 -38.47
N ILE A 1001 17.04 41.75 -37.35
CA ILE A 1001 17.47 40.73 -36.37
C ILE A 1001 17.52 39.35 -37.01
N HIS A 1002 16.53 38.98 -37.82
CA HIS A 1002 16.54 37.72 -38.55
C HIS A 1002 17.80 37.56 -39.42
N GLU A 1003 18.17 38.59 -40.21
CA GLU A 1003 19.40 38.55 -41.03
C GLU A 1003 20.66 38.35 -40.19
N LEU A 1004 20.72 38.98 -39.01
CA LEU A 1004 21.85 38.85 -38.10
C LEU A 1004 21.90 37.46 -37.45
N VAL A 1005 20.76 36.88 -37.07
CA VAL A 1005 20.66 35.53 -36.51
C VAL A 1005 21.12 34.50 -37.54
N VAL A 1006 20.60 34.58 -38.77
CA VAL A 1006 21.00 33.67 -39.86
C VAL A 1006 22.50 33.81 -40.16
N LYS A 1007 23.02 35.04 -40.22
CA LYS A 1007 24.45 35.30 -40.49
C LYS A 1007 25.39 34.65 -39.46
N HIS A 1008 25.06 34.68 -38.17
CA HIS A 1008 25.98 34.24 -37.12
C HIS A 1008 25.71 32.81 -36.60
N SER A 1009 24.48 32.31 -36.75
CA SER A 1009 24.01 31.10 -36.07
C SER A 1009 23.47 30.01 -37.00
N SER A 1010 23.74 30.07 -38.30
CA SER A 1010 23.34 29.02 -39.27
C SER A 1010 23.85 27.60 -38.92
N ASN A 1011 24.99 27.49 -38.24
CA ASN A 1011 25.61 26.22 -37.84
C ASN A 1011 25.50 25.93 -36.32
N ALA A 1012 24.67 26.68 -35.59
CA ALA A 1012 24.49 26.46 -34.15
C ALA A 1012 23.74 25.16 -33.86
N SER A 1013 23.94 24.57 -32.69
CA SER A 1013 23.20 23.38 -32.25
C SER A 1013 21.86 23.73 -31.62
N LEU A 1014 21.77 24.90 -30.98
CA LEU A 1014 20.54 25.46 -30.40
C LEU A 1014 20.66 26.99 -30.39
N VAL A 1015 19.60 27.68 -30.81
CA VAL A 1015 19.51 29.14 -30.69
C VAL A 1015 18.43 29.48 -29.66
N VAL A 1016 18.79 30.25 -28.65
CA VAL A 1016 17.85 30.82 -27.68
C VAL A 1016 17.79 32.32 -27.89
N MET A 1017 16.60 32.90 -28.05
CA MET A 1017 16.49 34.35 -28.29
C MET A 1017 15.31 34.96 -27.53
N SER A 1018 15.43 36.25 -27.21
CA SER A 1018 14.36 36.96 -26.50
C SER A 1018 13.09 37.10 -27.35
N LEU A 1019 11.95 36.61 -26.84
CA LEU A 1019 10.66 36.71 -27.52
C LEU A 1019 10.17 38.18 -27.55
N PRO A 1020 9.70 38.72 -28.70
CA PRO A 1020 9.07 40.03 -28.75
C PRO A 1020 7.76 40.05 -27.94
N MET A 1021 7.40 41.18 -27.33
CA MET A 1021 6.20 41.26 -26.48
C MET A 1021 4.93 41.35 -27.33
N PRO A 1022 3.96 40.42 -27.20
CA PRO A 1022 2.65 40.56 -27.84
C PRO A 1022 1.83 41.64 -27.12
N ARG A 1023 1.30 42.63 -27.84
CA ARG A 1023 0.39 43.65 -27.31
C ARG A 1023 -0.95 43.56 -28.04
N LYS A 1024 -1.97 42.97 -27.40
CA LYS A 1024 -3.27 42.65 -28.03
C LYS A 1024 -4.00 43.87 -28.59
N GLU A 1025 -3.87 45.04 -27.97
CA GLU A 1025 -4.52 46.28 -28.41
C GLU A 1025 -3.80 46.98 -29.57
N ALA A 1026 -2.52 46.66 -29.81
CA ALA A 1026 -1.69 47.39 -30.76
C ALA A 1026 -1.25 46.55 -31.97
N ILE A 1027 -1.35 45.21 -31.88
CA ILE A 1027 -0.83 44.28 -32.88
C ILE A 1027 -1.84 43.16 -33.10
N SER A 1028 -2.19 42.92 -34.35
CA SER A 1028 -3.01 41.82 -34.82
C SER A 1028 -2.25 40.48 -34.76
N ALA A 1029 -2.99 39.39 -34.52
CA ALA A 1029 -2.38 38.06 -34.41
C ALA A 1029 -1.55 37.65 -35.64
N PRO A 1030 -1.99 37.89 -36.90
CA PRO A 1030 -1.20 37.54 -38.09
C PRO A 1030 0.10 38.35 -38.22
N LEU A 1031 0.11 39.64 -37.86
CA LEU A 1031 1.33 40.47 -37.91
C LEU A 1031 2.35 40.01 -36.85
N TYR A 1032 1.89 39.66 -35.65
CA TYR A 1032 2.79 39.12 -34.63
C TYR A 1032 3.37 37.76 -35.05
N MET A 1033 2.54 36.87 -35.61
CA MET A 1033 3.00 35.58 -36.14
C MET A 1033 3.97 35.74 -37.31
N SER A 1034 3.79 36.75 -38.18
CA SER A 1034 4.75 37.03 -39.25
C SER A 1034 6.11 37.43 -38.70
N TRP A 1035 6.18 38.17 -37.59
CA TRP A 1035 7.45 38.46 -36.92
C TRP A 1035 8.12 37.20 -36.37
N LEU A 1036 7.38 36.33 -35.69
CA LEU A 1036 7.93 35.07 -35.16
C LEU A 1036 8.41 34.15 -36.29
N GLU A 1037 7.64 34.06 -37.38
CA GLU A 1037 8.00 33.29 -38.57
C GLU A 1037 9.28 33.83 -39.18
N MET A 1038 9.38 35.14 -39.41
CA MET A 1038 10.58 35.76 -39.97
C MET A 1038 11.79 35.54 -39.07
N LEU A 1039 11.70 35.81 -37.76
CA LEU A 1039 12.82 35.64 -36.81
C LEU A 1039 13.42 34.23 -36.81
N THR A 1040 12.58 33.22 -37.06
CA THR A 1040 12.97 31.82 -36.95
C THR A 1040 13.04 31.09 -38.29
N SER A 1041 12.73 31.77 -39.40
CA SER A 1041 12.84 31.22 -40.75
C SER A 1041 14.30 30.97 -41.15
N ASP A 1042 14.51 30.07 -42.10
CA ASP A 1042 15.82 29.72 -42.70
C ASP A 1042 16.88 29.13 -41.73
N MET A 1043 16.48 28.77 -40.50
CA MET A 1043 17.33 28.11 -39.50
C MET A 1043 17.23 26.58 -39.60
N LYS A 1044 18.39 25.90 -39.64
CA LYS A 1044 18.48 24.43 -39.68
C LYS A 1044 18.51 23.77 -38.29
N CYS A 1045 18.63 24.55 -37.23
CA CYS A 1045 18.69 24.09 -35.86
C CYS A 1045 17.40 24.40 -35.08
N PRO A 1046 17.17 23.75 -33.93
CA PRO A 1046 16.12 24.15 -33.00
C PRO A 1046 16.27 25.61 -32.56
N VAL A 1047 15.15 26.34 -32.50
CA VAL A 1047 15.10 27.71 -32.00
C VAL A 1047 14.12 27.78 -30.83
N ALA A 1048 14.57 28.32 -29.70
CA ALA A 1048 13.76 28.58 -28.52
C ALA A 1048 13.61 30.09 -28.29
N LEU A 1049 12.40 30.61 -28.42
CA LEU A 1049 12.08 31.99 -28.07
C LEU A 1049 11.67 32.03 -26.60
N ALA A 1050 12.38 32.78 -25.76
CA ALA A 1050 12.07 32.88 -24.33
C ALA A 1050 11.89 34.32 -23.89
N ARG A 1051 10.99 34.57 -22.94
CA ARG A 1051 10.89 35.85 -22.25
C ARG A 1051 10.36 35.64 -20.85
N GLY A 1052 11.08 36.17 -19.86
CA GLY A 1052 10.65 36.18 -18.47
C GLY A 1052 9.51 37.15 -18.17
N ASN A 1053 8.99 37.07 -16.96
CA ASN A 1053 7.91 37.92 -16.43
C ASN A 1053 8.41 39.26 -15.86
N GLN A 1054 9.65 39.67 -16.19
CA GLN A 1054 10.34 40.86 -15.67
C GLN A 1054 10.67 40.83 -14.17
N THR A 1055 10.38 39.75 -13.46
CA THR A 1055 10.93 39.56 -12.11
C THR A 1055 12.35 39.01 -12.24
N PRO A 1056 13.32 39.49 -11.44
CA PRO A 1056 14.69 39.03 -11.54
C PRO A 1056 14.76 37.56 -11.14
N VAL A 1057 15.31 36.72 -12.03
CA VAL A 1057 15.60 35.30 -11.78
C VAL A 1057 17.08 35.07 -11.44
N LEU A 1058 17.91 36.08 -11.68
CA LEU A 1058 19.34 36.12 -11.35
C LEU A 1058 19.62 37.34 -10.46
N THR A 1059 20.50 37.18 -9.46
CA THR A 1059 21.00 38.31 -8.65
C THR A 1059 22.51 38.29 -8.54
N LEU A 1060 23.06 39.45 -8.15
CA LEU A 1060 24.49 39.64 -7.91
C LEU A 1060 24.94 39.15 -6.53
N TYR A 1061 24.01 39.09 -5.58
CA TYR A 1061 24.29 38.67 -4.20
C TYR A 1061 23.94 37.19 -4.09
N SER A 1062 24.95 36.33 -4.20
CA SER A 1062 24.88 34.88 -3.91
C SER A 1062 25.01 34.58 -2.43
#